data_AF-A0A803SX88-F1
#
_entry.id   AF-A0A803SX88-F1
#
_cell.length_a   1.000
_cell.length_b   1.000
_cell.length_c   1.000
_cell.angle_alpha   90.00
_cell.angle_beta   90.00
_cell.angle_gamma   90.00
#
_symmetry.space_group_name_H-M   'P 1'
#
loop_
_entity.id
_entity.type
_entity.pdbx_description
1 polymer ?
#
loop_
_entity_poly.entity_id
_entity_poly.type
_entity_poly.pdbx_seq_one_letter_code
_entity_poly.pdbx_strand_id
1 'polypeptide(L)'
;MVALHWYQKLTVKPNFIDYQYPPQFLMNWILMRVFVLGWHLLFECRPTEVSEHFPKAAPRRRLCSSPAGSEEEINEKCGNDAITYLAFQRHLICLLVVVSMLSLCIILPVNLSGNLLDKDPYSFGRTTIANLKTGDNLLWLHTIFAVVYLILTVVFMKHHTSSIKYKDESVVKRTLFITGIPTNAKTTLIENHFLSAYPTCHVQEVQLCYDVSKLTYLYQERKQAEKSVDYYTQMFLRFGKRISIHTKPCGQFCCCDVRGCEKEDAVEYYTRVSDKYLEEYMKEKEIIYNKPLGMAFVTFLEKSMATHVIKDFNACKCQGCRCTGEPQPSAHSKELCISRWNVTYATYPEDICWSNLSVRGIRWWFWCLCINLLLFLVLFFLTTPSIIITTMDKFNVTKPIHYLNNPVVSQFFPTVLLWSFSALLPTIVYYSTIFESHWTRSGENRIMMHKVYIFLIFMVLILPSLGLTSLDFFFRWVFDQASESRIRLECVFLPDQGAFFVNYVIASSFIGNGMELLRLPGLMLYTIRMILAKSASERKNVKQQQAYQFEFGAMYAGTLCVFSVIMAYSITCPIIVPFGLIYMLLKHTVDRHNLYYAFLPAKLERELHVAAVNQALAAPILCLFWLYFFSFLRLGFKAPTTLFTFLVLGIAIAVCLGYTCFNCLKFLSPLNYKVEQYETSEGVRHGVSVSTPKSSVYVPYVLQRSPTERTLLSRMDQRYYGTLSETSRTRERVLHVSYADQPVFIDES
;
A
#
# COMPACT_ATOMS: atom_id res chain seq x y z
N MET A 1 -3.17 -31.01 -23.23
CA MET A 1 -3.97 -32.15 -23.73
C MET A 1 -4.69 -32.90 -22.62
N VAL A 2 -4.07 -33.24 -21.48
CA VAL A 2 -4.75 -33.93 -20.36
C VAL A 2 -5.91 -33.10 -19.76
N ALA A 3 -5.74 -31.78 -19.65
CA ALA A 3 -6.83 -30.87 -19.25
C ALA A 3 -7.98 -30.79 -20.27
N LEU A 4 -7.67 -30.95 -21.56
CA LEU A 4 -8.67 -30.98 -22.65
C LEU A 4 -9.45 -32.31 -22.64
N HIS A 5 -8.78 -33.41 -22.27
CA HIS A 5 -9.38 -34.73 -22.14
C HIS A 5 -10.31 -34.83 -20.92
N TRP A 6 -9.97 -34.15 -19.81
CA TRP A 6 -10.89 -33.96 -18.68
C TRP A 6 -12.08 -33.06 -19.03
N TYR A 7 -11.86 -32.01 -19.82
CA TYR A 7 -12.91 -31.11 -20.31
C TYR A 7 -13.93 -31.80 -21.25
N GLN A 8 -13.48 -32.72 -22.11
CA GLN A 8 -14.39 -33.51 -22.98
C GLN A 8 -15.18 -34.58 -22.20
N LYS A 9 -14.65 -35.13 -21.11
CA LYS A 9 -15.40 -36.10 -20.28
C LYS A 9 -16.50 -35.45 -19.44
N LEU A 10 -16.35 -34.17 -19.08
CA LEU A 10 -17.33 -33.40 -18.32
C LEU A 10 -18.52 -32.88 -19.17
N THR A 11 -18.44 -32.94 -20.50
CA THR A 11 -19.43 -32.32 -21.40
C THR A 11 -20.38 -33.32 -22.10
N VAL A 12 -20.21 -34.64 -21.94
CA VAL A 12 -20.89 -35.66 -22.79
C VAL A 12 -21.86 -36.59 -22.02
N LYS A 13 -22.51 -36.14 -20.94
CA LYS A 13 -23.71 -36.83 -20.42
C LYS A 13 -24.87 -35.84 -20.26
N PRO A 14 -25.83 -35.80 -21.21
CA PRO A 14 -26.90 -34.80 -21.22
C PRO A 14 -28.13 -35.15 -20.35
N ASN A 15 -28.04 -36.13 -19.44
CA ASN A 15 -29.20 -36.62 -18.67
C ASN A 15 -29.00 -36.52 -17.14
N PHE A 16 -28.41 -35.43 -16.66
CA PHE A 16 -28.43 -35.04 -15.24
C PHE A 16 -28.57 -33.51 -15.16
N ILE A 17 -29.69 -32.99 -15.67
CA ILE A 17 -30.15 -31.63 -15.38
C ILE A 17 -31.35 -31.80 -14.48
N ASP A 18 -31.08 -32.04 -13.20
CA ASP A 18 -32.02 -31.74 -12.13
C ASP A 18 -31.22 -31.59 -10.84
N TYR A 19 -31.43 -30.44 -10.20
CA TYR A 19 -30.91 -30.02 -8.90
C TYR A 19 -29.42 -29.63 -8.77
N GLN A 20 -29.23 -28.30 -8.58
CA GLN A 20 -28.37 -27.69 -7.56
C GLN A 20 -26.86 -27.54 -7.86
N TYR A 21 -26.51 -26.60 -8.74
CA TYR A 21 -25.22 -25.89 -8.64
C TYR A 21 -25.45 -24.47 -8.09
N PRO A 22 -24.67 -24.00 -7.10
CA PRO A 22 -24.81 -22.65 -6.59
C PRO A 22 -24.46 -21.63 -7.70
N PRO A 23 -25.10 -20.44 -7.74
CA PRO A 23 -24.84 -19.39 -8.73
C PRO A 23 -23.37 -18.93 -8.80
N GLN A 24 -22.57 -19.25 -7.78
CA GLN A 24 -21.11 -19.07 -7.75
C GLN A 24 -20.36 -19.87 -8.81
N PHE A 25 -20.84 -21.07 -9.18
CA PHE A 25 -20.15 -21.92 -10.16
C PHE A 25 -20.30 -21.39 -11.59
N LEU A 26 -21.49 -20.88 -11.93
CA LEU A 26 -21.76 -20.23 -13.20
C LEU A 26 -21.00 -18.90 -13.32
N MET A 27 -20.91 -18.13 -12.22
CA MET A 27 -20.13 -16.89 -12.18
C MET A 27 -18.62 -17.17 -12.34
N ASN A 28 -18.09 -18.18 -11.65
CA ASN A 28 -16.71 -18.62 -11.82
C ASN A 28 -16.44 -19.13 -13.25
N TRP A 29 -17.40 -19.81 -13.88
CA TRP A 29 -17.31 -20.28 -15.28
C TRP A 29 -17.27 -19.11 -16.27
N ILE A 30 -18.15 -18.10 -16.10
CA ILE A 30 -18.17 -16.88 -16.94
C ILE A 30 -16.87 -16.10 -16.75
N LEU A 31 -16.41 -15.91 -15.51
CA LEU A 31 -15.17 -15.19 -15.19
C LEU A 31 -13.94 -15.92 -15.73
N MET A 32 -13.90 -17.26 -15.70
CA MET A 32 -12.83 -18.05 -16.33
C MET A 32 -12.81 -17.86 -17.85
N ARG A 33 -13.96 -17.82 -18.51
CA ARG A 33 -14.02 -17.53 -19.96
C ARG A 33 -13.58 -16.12 -20.28
N VAL A 34 -13.98 -15.12 -19.49
CA VAL A 34 -13.53 -13.73 -19.65
C VAL A 34 -12.02 -13.62 -19.40
N PHE A 35 -11.47 -14.37 -18.45
CA PHE A 35 -10.03 -14.43 -18.20
C PHE A 35 -9.28 -15.10 -19.35
N VAL A 36 -9.75 -16.23 -19.87
CA VAL A 36 -9.12 -16.90 -21.05
C VAL A 36 -9.21 -16.01 -22.29
N LEU A 37 -10.31 -15.28 -22.46
CA LEU A 37 -10.47 -14.32 -23.56
C LEU A 37 -9.54 -13.11 -23.37
N GLY A 38 -9.43 -12.58 -22.15
CA GLY A 38 -8.52 -11.49 -21.80
C GLY A 38 -7.05 -11.89 -21.90
N TRP A 39 -6.73 -13.13 -21.56
CA TRP A 39 -5.41 -13.75 -21.72
C TRP A 39 -5.04 -13.86 -23.21
N HIS A 40 -5.95 -14.36 -24.05
CA HIS A 40 -5.75 -14.37 -25.51
C HIS A 40 -5.62 -12.95 -26.08
N LEU A 41 -6.51 -12.02 -25.69
CA LEU A 41 -6.49 -10.65 -26.18
C LEU A 41 -5.24 -9.88 -25.75
N LEU A 42 -4.69 -10.11 -24.55
CA LEU A 42 -3.46 -9.45 -24.10
C LEU A 42 -2.18 -10.04 -24.73
N PHE A 43 -2.16 -11.35 -25.02
CA PHE A 43 -0.98 -12.00 -25.59
C PHE A 43 -0.96 -12.03 -27.12
N GLU A 44 -2.09 -11.80 -27.80
CA GLU A 44 -2.15 -11.62 -29.27
C GLU A 44 -2.33 -10.17 -29.73
N CYS A 45 -2.71 -9.23 -28.85
CA CYS A 45 -2.67 -7.80 -29.21
C CYS A 45 -1.24 -7.29 -29.31
N ARG A 46 -0.84 -7.11 -30.57
CA ARG A 46 0.27 -6.28 -31.01
C ARG A 46 0.27 -4.96 -30.21
N PRO A 47 1.37 -4.59 -29.51
CA PRO A 47 1.42 -3.29 -28.84
C PRO A 47 1.32 -2.20 -29.90
N THR A 48 0.24 -1.43 -29.87
CA THR A 48 0.15 -0.16 -30.60
C THR A 48 1.10 0.82 -29.94
N GLU A 49 1.97 1.42 -30.77
CA GLU A 49 3.00 2.37 -30.38
C GLU A 49 2.38 3.58 -29.65
N VAL A 50 2.50 3.61 -28.33
CA VAL A 50 2.25 4.81 -27.53
C VAL A 50 3.35 4.90 -26.46
N SER A 51 4.49 5.51 -26.83
CA SER A 51 5.44 6.24 -25.96
C SER A 51 6.78 6.37 -26.68
N GLU A 52 6.92 7.34 -27.58
CA GLU A 52 8.25 7.85 -27.94
C GLU A 52 8.67 8.88 -26.89
N HIS A 53 9.25 8.43 -25.78
CA HIS A 53 10.20 9.19 -24.95
C HIS A 53 11.16 8.27 -24.17
N PHE A 54 11.35 7.03 -24.63
CA PHE A 54 12.39 6.11 -24.15
C PHE A 54 13.36 5.80 -25.29
N PRO A 55 14.68 5.72 -25.02
CA PRO A 55 15.67 5.47 -26.07
C PRO A 55 15.44 4.10 -26.74
N LYS A 56 15.43 4.11 -28.08
CA LYS A 56 15.26 2.93 -28.96
C LYS A 56 16.55 2.10 -29.04
N ALA A 57 16.51 0.84 -28.59
CA ALA A 57 17.14 -0.39 -29.13
C ALA A 57 16.95 -1.50 -28.06
N ALA A 58 16.44 -2.71 -28.30
CA ALA A 58 16.77 -3.71 -29.33
C ALA A 58 15.61 -4.74 -29.53
N PRO A 59 15.68 -5.66 -30.54
CA PRO A 59 14.51 -6.27 -31.19
C PRO A 59 14.06 -7.63 -30.62
N ARG A 60 12.79 -7.96 -30.93
CA ARG A 60 12.10 -9.27 -30.87
C ARG A 60 12.92 -10.46 -30.31
N ARG A 61 12.60 -10.89 -29.09
CA ARG A 61 12.87 -12.27 -28.63
C ARG A 61 11.64 -12.91 -27.98
N ARG A 62 11.49 -14.19 -28.33
CA ARG A 62 10.46 -15.15 -27.88
C ARG A 62 10.34 -15.20 -26.36
N LEU A 63 9.14 -15.52 -25.89
CA LEU A 63 8.69 -15.68 -24.50
C LEU A 63 9.40 -16.81 -23.69
N CYS A 64 10.66 -17.14 -24.00
CA CYS A 64 11.47 -18.10 -23.25
C CYS A 64 12.77 -17.49 -22.68
N SER A 65 12.95 -16.16 -22.76
CA SER A 65 13.92 -15.43 -21.92
C SER A 65 13.14 -14.56 -20.94
N SER A 66 13.27 -14.86 -19.64
CA SER A 66 12.76 -14.13 -18.45
C SER A 66 11.78 -12.95 -18.72
N PRO A 67 10.50 -13.02 -18.30
CA PRO A 67 9.44 -12.08 -18.73
C PRO A 67 9.50 -10.65 -18.17
N ALA A 68 10.63 -10.23 -17.59
CA ALA A 68 10.98 -8.84 -17.29
C ALA A 68 12.51 -8.76 -17.20
N GLY A 69 13.06 -7.56 -17.37
CA GLY A 69 14.51 -7.29 -17.41
C GLY A 69 15.31 -7.95 -16.30
N SER A 70 16.64 -7.99 -16.46
CA SER A 70 17.56 -8.43 -15.41
C SER A 70 17.28 -7.71 -14.08
N GLU A 71 17.65 -8.29 -12.94
CA GLU A 71 17.44 -7.62 -11.63
C GLU A 71 18.09 -6.23 -11.57
N GLU A 72 19.19 -6.04 -12.32
CA GLU A 72 19.89 -4.77 -12.49
C GLU A 72 19.01 -3.75 -13.24
N GLU A 73 18.41 -4.13 -14.36
CA GLU A 73 17.47 -3.26 -15.11
C GLU A 73 16.25 -2.86 -14.25
N ILE A 74 15.72 -3.80 -13.46
CA ILE A 74 14.61 -3.52 -12.54
C ILE A 74 15.06 -2.54 -11.45
N ASN A 75 16.28 -2.68 -10.93
CA ASN A 75 16.82 -1.74 -9.95
C ASN A 75 16.91 -0.31 -10.49
N GLU A 76 17.47 -0.18 -11.69
CA GLU A 76 17.69 1.12 -12.32
C GLU A 76 16.37 1.83 -12.63
N LYS A 77 15.36 1.08 -13.06
CA LYS A 77 14.06 1.63 -13.45
C LYS A 77 13.09 1.82 -12.29
N CYS A 78 12.97 0.83 -11.40
CA CYS A 78 11.93 0.75 -10.38
C CYS A 78 12.44 1.03 -8.96
N GLY A 79 13.76 1.00 -8.74
CA GLY A 79 14.38 1.24 -7.44
C GLY A 79 14.54 -0.02 -6.57
N ASN A 80 15.26 0.14 -5.45
CA ASN A 80 15.64 -0.96 -4.55
C ASN A 80 14.45 -1.59 -3.81
N ASP A 81 13.40 -0.82 -3.52
CA ASP A 81 12.22 -1.30 -2.79
C ASP A 81 11.42 -2.31 -3.63
N ALA A 82 11.37 -2.11 -4.95
CA ALA A 82 10.74 -3.06 -5.88
C ALA A 82 11.48 -4.41 -5.88
N ILE A 83 12.81 -4.41 -5.88
CA ILE A 83 13.60 -5.64 -5.78
C ILE A 83 13.39 -6.31 -4.44
N THR A 84 13.41 -5.54 -3.35
CA THR A 84 13.23 -6.08 -1.99
C THR A 84 11.85 -6.75 -1.87
N TYR A 85 10.81 -6.14 -2.43
CA TYR A 85 9.46 -6.73 -2.52
C TYR A 85 9.43 -8.01 -3.35
N LEU A 86 10.04 -8.02 -4.54
CA LEU A 86 10.08 -9.23 -5.38
C LEU A 86 10.93 -10.34 -4.74
N ALA A 87 12.01 -9.98 -4.06
CA ALA A 87 12.85 -10.91 -3.32
C ALA A 87 12.08 -11.53 -2.14
N PHE A 88 11.26 -10.74 -1.44
CA PHE A 88 10.38 -11.25 -0.38
C PHE A 88 9.44 -12.32 -0.91
N GLN A 89 8.77 -12.08 -2.05
CA GLN A 89 7.90 -13.06 -2.68
C GLN A 89 8.64 -14.34 -3.08
N ARG A 90 9.86 -14.25 -3.61
CA ARG A 90 10.68 -15.44 -3.94
C ARG A 90 11.00 -16.29 -2.71
N HIS A 91 11.29 -15.67 -1.57
CA HIS A 91 11.53 -16.41 -0.33
C HIS A 91 10.25 -17.13 0.15
N LEU A 92 9.07 -16.49 0.02
CA LEU A 92 7.80 -17.15 0.29
C LEU A 92 7.50 -18.30 -0.68
N ILE A 93 7.81 -18.15 -1.97
CA ILE A 93 7.67 -19.22 -2.96
C ILE A 93 8.56 -20.41 -2.57
N CYS A 94 9.84 -20.17 -2.25
CA CYS A 94 10.75 -21.24 -1.86
C CYS A 94 10.28 -21.95 -0.59
N LEU A 95 9.81 -21.19 0.41
CA LEU A 95 9.18 -21.75 1.61
C LEU A 95 7.95 -22.63 1.26
N LEU A 96 7.05 -22.14 0.40
CA LEU A 96 5.87 -22.90 -0.01
C LEU A 96 6.19 -24.15 -0.84
N VAL A 97 7.29 -24.15 -1.61
CA VAL A 97 7.75 -25.37 -2.29
C VAL A 97 8.12 -26.45 -1.27
N VAL A 98 8.89 -26.09 -0.24
CA VAL A 98 9.27 -27.02 0.83
C VAL A 98 8.03 -27.50 1.60
N VAL A 99 7.18 -26.57 2.01
CA VAL A 99 5.91 -26.88 2.71
C VAL A 99 5.00 -27.75 1.84
N SER A 100 4.92 -27.51 0.53
CA SER A 100 4.09 -28.31 -0.38
C SER A 100 4.60 -29.75 -0.50
N MET A 101 5.92 -29.95 -0.56
CA MET A 101 6.50 -31.28 -0.60
C MET A 101 6.21 -32.04 0.71
N LEU A 102 6.40 -31.39 1.87
CA LEU A 102 6.10 -31.98 3.16
C LEU A 102 4.61 -32.31 3.34
N SER A 103 3.73 -31.38 2.98
CA SER A 103 2.27 -31.56 3.06
C SER A 103 1.77 -32.68 2.13
N LEU A 104 2.25 -32.77 0.89
CA LEU A 104 1.76 -33.76 -0.08
C LEU A 104 2.39 -35.14 0.07
N CYS A 105 3.68 -35.22 0.42
CA CYS A 105 4.38 -36.50 0.52
C CYS A 105 4.19 -37.19 1.87
N ILE A 106 3.86 -36.43 2.93
CA ILE A 106 3.80 -36.98 4.30
C ILE A 106 2.42 -36.78 4.91
N ILE A 107 1.92 -35.54 5.01
CA ILE A 107 0.66 -35.25 5.72
C ILE A 107 -0.56 -35.82 4.97
N LEU A 108 -0.62 -35.64 3.65
CA LEU A 108 -1.76 -36.11 2.84
C LEU A 108 -1.93 -37.64 2.86
N PRO A 109 -0.90 -38.47 2.63
CA PRO A 109 -1.02 -39.92 2.78
C PRO A 109 -1.47 -40.36 4.18
N VAL A 110 -1.00 -39.67 5.22
CA VAL A 110 -1.41 -39.94 6.60
C VAL A 110 -2.89 -39.62 6.81
N ASN A 111 -3.40 -38.50 6.29
CA ASN A 111 -4.82 -38.19 6.34
C ASN A 111 -5.68 -39.22 5.59
N LEU A 112 -5.21 -39.66 4.41
CA LEU A 112 -5.90 -40.68 3.60
C LEU A 112 -5.91 -42.07 4.24
N SER A 113 -4.94 -42.37 5.12
CA SER A 113 -4.90 -43.63 5.88
C SER A 113 -6.00 -43.72 6.95
N GLY A 114 -6.59 -42.58 7.32
CA GLY A 114 -7.73 -42.52 8.24
C GLY A 114 -8.96 -43.26 7.72
N ASN A 115 -9.76 -43.78 8.65
CA ASN A 115 -10.96 -44.57 8.38
C ASN A 115 -12.20 -44.06 9.14
N LEU A 116 -12.22 -42.77 9.51
CA LEU A 116 -13.34 -42.18 10.24
C LEU A 116 -14.48 -41.71 9.33
N LEU A 117 -14.18 -41.21 8.13
CA LEU A 117 -15.18 -40.77 7.16
C LEU A 117 -15.55 -41.90 6.19
N ASP A 118 -16.72 -41.79 5.56
CA ASP A 118 -17.25 -42.79 4.62
C ASP A 118 -16.25 -43.12 3.49
N LYS A 119 -16.27 -44.39 3.05
CA LYS A 119 -15.30 -44.94 2.09
C LYS A 119 -15.45 -44.39 0.66
N ASP A 120 -16.35 -43.44 0.44
CA ASP A 120 -16.56 -42.82 -0.85
C ASP A 120 -15.24 -42.21 -1.37
N PRO A 121 -14.73 -42.66 -2.54
CA PRO A 121 -13.45 -42.20 -3.06
C PRO A 121 -13.48 -40.72 -3.50
N TYR A 122 -14.68 -40.13 -3.63
CA TYR A 122 -14.88 -38.74 -4.04
C TYR A 122 -15.07 -37.77 -2.87
N SER A 123 -15.09 -38.26 -1.62
CA SER A 123 -15.28 -37.39 -0.45
C SER A 123 -14.01 -36.58 -0.15
N PHE A 124 -14.10 -35.25 -0.28
CA PHE A 124 -13.00 -34.33 0.00
C PHE A 124 -12.47 -34.47 1.43
N GLY A 125 -13.34 -34.79 2.39
CA GLY A 125 -12.97 -34.92 3.80
C GLY A 125 -11.91 -35.96 4.09
N ARG A 126 -11.79 -36.99 3.25
CA ARG A 126 -10.74 -38.02 3.39
C ARG A 126 -9.33 -37.45 3.28
N THR A 127 -9.16 -36.31 2.61
CA THR A 127 -7.87 -35.64 2.41
C THR A 127 -7.47 -34.77 3.60
N THR A 128 -8.39 -34.57 4.55
CA THR A 128 -8.22 -33.66 5.68
C THR A 128 -7.95 -34.42 6.98
N ILE A 129 -7.44 -33.69 7.98
CA ILE A 129 -7.18 -34.21 9.34
C ILE A 129 -8.44 -34.78 10.02
N ALA A 130 -9.64 -34.40 9.55
CA ALA A 130 -10.91 -34.92 10.06
C ALA A 130 -11.07 -36.43 9.86
N ASN A 131 -10.41 -37.03 8.85
CA ASN A 131 -10.52 -38.46 8.55
C ASN A 131 -9.80 -39.39 9.54
N LEU A 132 -8.91 -38.86 10.39
CA LEU A 132 -8.19 -39.64 11.41
C LEU A 132 -9.10 -39.95 12.60
N LYS A 133 -8.90 -41.06 13.31
CA LYS A 133 -9.67 -41.39 14.53
C LYS A 133 -9.15 -40.65 15.75
N THR A 134 -10.03 -40.44 16.74
CA THR A 134 -9.64 -39.88 18.04
C THR A 134 -8.80 -40.91 18.81
N GLY A 135 -7.58 -40.55 19.21
CA GLY A 135 -6.65 -41.43 19.94
C GLY A 135 -5.53 -42.06 19.10
N ASP A 136 -5.48 -41.81 17.79
CA ASP A 136 -4.38 -42.28 16.95
C ASP A 136 -3.10 -41.48 17.19
N ASN A 137 -1.96 -42.18 17.31
CA ASN A 137 -0.63 -41.55 17.45
C ASN A 137 -0.25 -40.70 16.21
N LEU A 138 -0.96 -40.86 15.10
CA LEU A 138 -0.77 -40.09 13.86
C LEU A 138 -1.07 -38.59 14.02
N LEU A 139 -1.82 -38.18 15.04
CA LEU A 139 -2.06 -36.76 15.31
C LEU A 139 -0.79 -36.03 15.77
N TRP A 140 0.14 -36.73 16.43
CA TRP A 140 1.43 -36.16 16.84
C TRP A 140 2.23 -35.66 15.65
N LEU A 141 2.16 -36.36 14.51
CA LEU A 141 2.80 -35.95 13.27
C LEU A 141 2.38 -34.51 12.88
N HIS A 142 1.08 -34.20 12.93
CA HIS A 142 0.55 -32.88 12.58
C HIS A 142 1.12 -31.78 13.50
N THR A 143 1.23 -32.08 14.80
CA THR A 143 1.81 -31.15 15.77
C THR A 143 3.31 -30.92 15.58
N ILE A 144 4.07 -31.97 15.24
CA ILE A 144 5.50 -31.87 14.95
C ILE A 144 5.73 -31.05 13.67
N PHE A 145 4.97 -31.32 12.61
CA PHE A 145 5.08 -30.59 11.35
C PHE A 145 4.70 -29.10 11.49
N ALA A 146 3.78 -28.75 12.39
CA ALA A 146 3.49 -27.35 12.71
C ALA A 146 4.70 -26.62 13.29
N VAL A 147 5.45 -27.27 14.19
CA VAL A 147 6.71 -26.73 14.73
C VAL A 147 7.76 -26.62 13.62
N VAL A 148 7.89 -27.63 12.76
CA VAL A 148 8.80 -27.58 11.60
C VAL A 148 8.46 -26.42 10.68
N TYR A 149 7.18 -26.17 10.39
CA TYR A 149 6.74 -25.06 9.55
C TYR A 149 7.05 -23.70 10.17
N LEU A 150 6.91 -23.56 11.49
CA LEU A 150 7.34 -22.37 12.22
C LEU A 150 8.86 -22.14 12.07
N ILE A 151 9.68 -23.16 12.32
CA ILE A 151 11.15 -23.08 12.22
C ILE A 151 11.57 -22.72 10.78
N LEU A 152 11.01 -23.41 9.79
CA LEU A 152 11.28 -23.12 8.37
C LEU A 152 10.94 -21.67 8.04
N THR A 153 9.76 -21.20 8.44
CA THR A 153 9.35 -19.80 8.18
C THR A 153 10.35 -18.82 8.81
N VAL A 154 10.77 -19.03 10.06
CA VAL A 154 11.76 -18.18 10.74
C VAL A 154 13.10 -18.18 10.01
N VAL A 155 13.60 -19.35 9.58
CA VAL A 155 14.88 -19.47 8.86
C VAL A 155 14.83 -18.71 7.52
N PHE A 156 13.78 -18.93 6.72
CA PHE A 156 13.61 -18.27 5.43
C PHE A 156 13.44 -16.74 5.58
N MET A 157 12.67 -16.30 6.58
CA MET A 157 12.47 -14.87 6.86
C MET A 157 13.74 -14.18 7.39
N LYS A 158 14.53 -14.88 8.21
CA LYS A 158 15.83 -14.38 8.68
C LYS A 158 16.82 -14.26 7.52
N HIS A 159 16.87 -15.26 6.64
CA HIS A 159 17.68 -15.22 5.43
C HIS A 159 17.29 -14.03 4.54
N HIS A 160 15.99 -13.84 4.29
CA HIS A 160 15.51 -12.69 3.52
C HIS A 160 15.95 -11.37 4.16
N THR A 161 15.74 -11.20 5.47
CA THR A 161 16.13 -9.97 6.19
C THR A 161 17.63 -9.67 6.06
N SER A 162 18.47 -10.71 6.07
CA SER A 162 19.92 -10.56 5.88
C SER A 162 20.31 -10.20 4.44
N SER A 163 19.48 -10.57 3.46
CA SER A 163 19.69 -10.27 2.04
C SER A 163 19.32 -8.83 1.65
N ILE A 164 18.56 -8.12 2.51
CA ILE A 164 18.13 -6.75 2.26
C ILE A 164 19.34 -5.81 2.37
N LYS A 165 19.89 -5.40 1.22
CA LYS A 165 20.95 -4.40 1.11
C LYS A 165 20.33 -3.05 0.77
N TYR A 166 20.40 -2.08 1.69
CA TYR A 166 20.10 -0.67 1.38
C TYR A 166 21.42 0.06 1.15
N LYS A 167 21.51 0.83 0.06
CA LYS A 167 22.63 1.75 -0.13
C LYS A 167 22.50 2.88 0.89
N ASP A 168 23.57 3.08 1.66
CA ASP A 168 23.67 4.19 2.60
C ASP A 168 23.84 5.50 1.82
N GLU A 169 22.74 6.22 1.57
CA GLU A 169 22.86 7.58 1.05
C GLU A 169 23.40 8.51 2.15
N SER A 170 24.55 9.14 1.87
CA SER A 170 25.26 9.98 2.82
C SER A 170 24.45 11.19 3.27
N VAL A 171 23.55 11.70 2.42
CA VAL A 171 22.76 12.91 2.67
C VAL A 171 21.71 12.68 3.76
N VAL A 172 21.02 11.54 3.76
CA VAL A 172 19.98 11.24 4.75
C VAL A 172 20.60 11.01 6.14
N LYS A 173 21.73 10.30 6.18
CA LYS A 173 22.40 9.98 7.46
C LYS A 173 23.19 11.14 8.07
N ARG A 174 23.44 12.22 7.33
CA ARG A 174 24.05 13.46 7.85
C ARG A 174 23.03 14.54 8.20
N THR A 175 21.75 14.35 7.87
CA THR A 175 20.68 15.32 8.17
C THR A 175 19.82 14.82 9.33
N LEU A 176 19.57 15.71 10.29
CA LEU A 176 18.71 15.48 11.44
C LEU A 176 17.37 16.18 11.23
N PHE A 177 16.29 15.48 11.54
CA PHE A 177 14.95 16.05 11.65
C PHE A 177 14.64 16.31 13.11
N ILE A 178 14.46 17.60 13.43
CA ILE A 178 14.24 18.10 14.79
C ILE A 178 12.82 18.63 14.89
N THR A 179 12.08 18.15 15.90
CA THR A 179 10.74 18.63 16.23
C THR A 179 10.71 19.19 17.66
N GLY A 180 9.75 20.07 17.96
CA GLY A 180 9.64 20.69 19.29
C GLY A 180 10.39 22.02 19.42
N ILE A 181 10.80 22.60 18.30
CA ILE A 181 11.45 23.92 18.25
C ILE A 181 10.37 25.01 18.48
N PRO A 182 10.64 26.05 19.30
CA PRO A 182 9.74 27.19 19.43
C PRO A 182 9.43 27.83 18.07
N THR A 183 8.16 28.17 17.82
CA THR A 183 7.72 28.74 16.53
C THR A 183 8.43 30.06 16.18
N ASN A 184 8.90 30.80 17.17
CA ASN A 184 9.56 32.09 16.98
C ASN A 184 11.08 31.97 16.76
N ALA A 185 11.63 30.75 16.78
CA ALA A 185 13.07 30.52 16.64
C ALA A 185 13.55 30.84 15.22
N LYS A 186 14.64 31.62 15.14
CA LYS A 186 15.32 31.94 13.86
C LYS A 186 16.38 30.89 13.54
N THR A 187 16.67 30.72 12.26
CA THR A 187 17.71 29.81 11.75
C THR A 187 19.07 30.07 12.41
N THR A 188 19.47 31.34 12.54
CA THR A 188 20.74 31.75 13.16
C THR A 188 20.87 31.32 14.61
N LEU A 189 19.77 31.27 15.36
CA LEU A 189 19.78 30.86 16.76
C LEU A 189 20.08 29.36 16.89
N ILE A 190 19.54 28.55 15.97
CA ILE A 190 19.77 27.10 15.91
C ILE A 190 21.22 26.82 15.50
N GLU A 191 21.73 27.54 14.49
CA GLU A 191 23.14 27.44 14.07
C GLU A 191 24.09 27.79 15.22
N ASN A 192 23.84 28.91 15.92
CA ASN A 192 24.65 29.32 17.08
C ASN A 192 24.57 28.32 18.24
N HIS A 193 23.42 27.67 18.45
CA HIS A 193 23.31 26.60 19.44
C HIS A 193 24.23 25.43 19.09
N PHE A 194 24.19 24.91 17.86
CA PHE A 194 25.06 23.80 17.47
C PHE A 194 26.54 24.16 17.49
N LEU A 195 26.91 25.38 17.08
CA LEU A 195 28.29 25.87 17.15
C LEU A 195 28.81 25.95 18.59
N SER A 196 27.96 26.33 19.55
CA SER A 196 28.36 26.47 20.96
C SER A 196 28.30 25.17 21.74
N ALA A 197 27.27 24.34 21.54
CA ALA A 197 27.10 23.05 22.23
C ALA A 197 27.98 21.94 21.63
N TYR A 198 28.28 22.00 20.33
CA TYR A 198 29.03 20.97 19.62
C TYR A 198 30.12 21.59 18.71
N PRO A 199 31.23 22.10 19.27
CA PRO A 199 32.27 22.79 18.50
C PRO A 199 32.90 21.94 17.39
N THR A 200 32.86 20.62 17.52
CA THR A 200 33.37 19.65 16.53
C THR A 200 32.38 19.33 15.40
N CYS A 201 31.12 19.77 15.52
CA CYS A 201 30.05 19.45 14.59
C CYS A 201 29.73 20.66 13.70
N HIS A 202 30.19 20.63 12.46
CA HIS A 202 29.92 21.70 11.50
C HIS A 202 28.57 21.52 10.82
N VAL A 203 27.67 22.48 11.05
CA VAL A 203 26.36 22.56 10.39
C VAL A 203 26.54 23.18 9.00
N GLN A 204 26.09 22.46 7.97
CA GLN A 204 26.10 22.92 6.58
C GLN A 204 24.88 23.80 6.26
N GLU A 205 23.70 23.40 6.74
CA GLU A 205 22.44 24.08 6.44
C GLU A 205 21.39 23.77 7.52
N VAL A 206 20.65 24.79 7.93
CA VAL A 206 19.44 24.66 8.75
C VAL A 206 18.24 25.14 7.94
N GLN A 207 17.30 24.23 7.69
CA GLN A 207 16.09 24.50 6.93
C GLN A 207 14.87 24.40 7.85
N LEU A 208 14.21 25.53 8.11
CA LEU A 208 12.96 25.58 8.87
C LEU A 208 11.79 25.06 8.03
N CYS A 209 10.85 24.40 8.70
CA CYS A 209 9.64 23.88 8.09
C CYS A 209 8.46 24.84 8.29
N TYR A 210 7.70 25.07 7.22
CA TYR A 210 6.53 25.96 7.18
C TYR A 210 5.28 25.21 6.72
N ASP A 211 4.10 25.73 7.05
CA ASP A 211 2.85 25.21 6.50
C ASP A 211 2.71 25.53 5.01
N VAL A 212 3.03 24.55 4.17
CA VAL A 212 2.93 24.63 2.71
C VAL A 212 1.65 24.00 2.14
N SER A 213 0.71 23.55 2.99
CA SER A 213 -0.43 22.73 2.55
C SER A 213 -1.29 23.46 1.52
N LYS A 214 -1.70 24.70 1.85
CA LYS A 214 -2.50 25.56 0.96
C LYS A 214 -1.71 26.02 -0.26
N LEU A 215 -0.43 26.37 -0.07
CA LEU A 215 0.44 26.79 -1.18
C LEU A 215 0.63 25.68 -2.21
N THR A 216 0.77 24.43 -1.75
CA THR A 216 0.90 23.23 -2.57
C THR A 216 -0.34 23.00 -3.42
N TYR A 217 -1.53 23.10 -2.80
CA TYR A 217 -2.81 23.01 -3.52
C TYR A 217 -2.94 24.09 -4.60
N LEU A 218 -2.70 25.37 -4.24
CA LEU A 218 -2.80 26.48 -5.19
C LEU A 218 -1.82 26.33 -6.36
N TYR A 219 -0.60 25.87 -6.10
CA TYR A 219 0.39 25.61 -7.15
C TYR A 219 -0.06 24.50 -8.11
N GLN A 220 -0.63 23.40 -7.60
CA GLN A 220 -1.11 22.29 -8.43
C GLN A 220 -2.26 22.73 -9.34
N GLU A 221 -3.25 23.43 -8.79
CA GLU A 221 -4.40 23.95 -9.55
C GLU A 221 -3.97 24.97 -10.60
N ARG A 222 -3.06 25.90 -10.25
CA ARG A 222 -2.45 26.84 -11.19
C ARG A 222 -1.76 26.09 -12.33
N LYS A 223 -0.92 25.10 -12.02
CA LYS A 223 -0.16 24.36 -13.03
C LYS A 223 -1.06 23.54 -13.95
N GLN A 224 -2.17 23.03 -13.43
CA GLN A 224 -3.18 22.36 -14.22
C GLN A 224 -3.89 23.33 -15.18
N ALA A 225 -4.22 24.54 -14.72
CA ALA A 225 -4.81 25.58 -15.57
C ALA A 225 -3.83 26.05 -16.66
N GLU A 226 -2.56 26.30 -16.33
CA GLU A 226 -1.50 26.66 -17.29
C GLU A 226 -1.39 25.62 -18.41
N LYS A 227 -1.36 24.31 -18.06
CA LYS A 227 -1.33 23.22 -19.05
C LYS A 227 -2.55 23.23 -19.97
N SER A 228 -3.72 23.57 -19.44
CA SER A 228 -4.95 23.69 -20.23
C SER A 228 -4.87 24.89 -21.18
N VAL A 229 -4.35 26.04 -20.74
CA VAL A 229 -4.10 27.20 -21.61
C VAL A 229 -3.16 26.81 -22.75
N ASP A 230 -2.00 26.25 -22.44
CA ASP A 230 -1.01 25.84 -23.45
C ASP A 230 -1.62 24.90 -24.50
N TYR A 231 -2.44 23.93 -24.06
CA TYR A 231 -3.12 23.00 -24.94
C TYR A 231 -4.09 23.68 -25.92
N TYR A 232 -4.96 24.57 -25.42
CA TYR A 232 -5.93 25.25 -26.29
C TYR A 232 -5.28 26.32 -27.16
N THR A 233 -4.24 26.99 -26.68
CA THR A 233 -3.45 27.93 -27.49
C THR A 233 -2.74 27.21 -28.63
N GLN A 234 -2.10 26.06 -28.37
CA GLN A 234 -1.51 25.24 -29.44
C GLN A 234 -2.56 24.76 -30.45
N MET A 235 -3.75 24.38 -29.97
CA MET A 235 -4.85 23.98 -30.85
C MET A 235 -5.37 25.14 -31.70
N PHE A 236 -5.48 26.35 -31.14
CA PHE A 236 -5.83 27.56 -31.88
C PHE A 236 -4.79 27.89 -32.95
N LEU A 237 -3.49 27.83 -32.62
CA LEU A 237 -2.41 28.07 -33.58
C LEU A 237 -2.41 27.06 -34.74
N ARG A 238 -2.77 25.81 -34.47
CA ARG A 238 -2.75 24.73 -35.47
C ARG A 238 -3.97 24.73 -36.40
N PHE A 239 -5.16 25.06 -35.88
CA PHE A 239 -6.42 24.93 -36.64
C PHE A 239 -7.13 26.26 -36.89
N GLY A 240 -6.64 27.38 -36.35
CA GLY A 240 -7.23 28.71 -36.49
C GLY A 240 -8.60 28.89 -35.82
N LYS A 241 -9.12 27.87 -35.13
CA LYS A 241 -10.46 27.87 -34.53
C LYS A 241 -10.38 28.03 -33.01
N ARG A 242 -11.10 29.02 -32.48
CA ARG A 242 -11.33 29.16 -31.03
C ARG A 242 -12.35 28.14 -30.56
N ILE A 243 -12.06 27.48 -29.44
CA ILE A 243 -12.85 26.37 -28.93
C ILE A 243 -13.53 26.84 -27.65
N SER A 244 -14.84 26.69 -27.61
CA SER A 244 -15.65 27.02 -26.45
C SER A 244 -15.96 25.77 -25.62
N ILE A 245 -15.97 25.92 -24.29
CA ILE A 245 -16.15 24.84 -23.32
C ILE A 245 -17.27 25.16 -22.36
N HIS A 246 -17.94 24.14 -21.82
CA HIS A 246 -18.88 24.30 -20.72
C HIS A 246 -18.13 24.35 -19.39
N THR A 247 -18.38 25.40 -18.61
CA THR A 247 -17.70 25.63 -17.32
C THR A 247 -18.29 24.79 -16.18
N LYS A 248 -19.55 24.37 -16.32
CA LYS A 248 -20.33 23.65 -15.30
C LYS A 248 -20.66 22.23 -15.75
N PRO A 249 -20.67 21.24 -14.83
CA PRO A 249 -20.96 19.84 -15.16
C PRO A 249 -22.40 19.63 -15.69
N CYS A 250 -23.36 20.50 -15.34
CA CYS A 250 -24.71 20.52 -15.93
C CYS A 250 -24.70 20.58 -17.46
N GLY A 251 -23.82 21.41 -18.03
CA GLY A 251 -23.73 21.64 -19.47
C GLY A 251 -23.03 20.50 -20.23
N GLN A 252 -22.40 19.56 -19.52
CA GLN A 252 -21.74 18.41 -20.14
C GLN A 252 -22.71 17.27 -20.45
N PHE A 253 -23.76 17.12 -19.63
CA PHE A 253 -24.73 16.02 -19.74
C PHE A 253 -26.07 16.44 -20.37
N CYS A 254 -26.32 17.75 -20.46
CA CYS A 254 -27.53 18.29 -21.07
C CYS A 254 -27.23 18.76 -22.49
N CYS A 255 -28.00 18.30 -23.48
CA CYS A 255 -27.86 18.72 -24.89
C CYS A 255 -28.41 20.14 -25.16
N CYS A 256 -28.85 20.88 -24.15
CA CYS A 256 -29.49 22.18 -24.27
C CYS A 256 -28.71 23.26 -23.49
N ASP A 257 -28.59 24.46 -24.05
CA ASP A 257 -27.98 25.62 -23.39
C ASP A 257 -28.92 26.10 -22.26
N VAL A 258 -28.70 25.54 -21.07
CA VAL A 258 -29.39 25.98 -19.84
C VAL A 258 -28.82 27.32 -19.42
N ARG A 259 -29.70 28.29 -19.09
CA ARG A 259 -29.32 29.61 -18.54
C ARG A 259 -28.38 29.42 -17.34
N GLY A 260 -27.14 29.91 -17.45
CA GLY A 260 -26.08 29.74 -16.43
C GLY A 260 -25.06 28.61 -16.68
N CYS A 261 -25.21 27.81 -17.75
CA CYS A 261 -24.25 26.80 -18.21
C CYS A 261 -23.71 27.15 -19.63
N GLU A 262 -23.60 28.45 -19.97
CA GLU A 262 -23.15 28.95 -21.28
C GLU A 262 -21.71 28.53 -21.62
N LYS A 263 -21.43 28.43 -22.92
CA LYS A 263 -20.10 28.09 -23.43
C LYS A 263 -19.20 29.33 -23.41
N GLU A 264 -18.06 29.22 -22.74
CA GLU A 264 -17.03 30.28 -22.70
C GLU A 264 -15.83 29.87 -23.55
N ASP A 265 -15.06 30.84 -24.07
CA ASP A 265 -13.79 30.56 -24.77
C ASP A 265 -12.81 29.86 -23.81
N ALA A 266 -12.25 28.73 -24.25
CA ALA A 266 -11.43 27.89 -23.38
C ALA A 266 -10.13 28.59 -22.96
N VAL A 267 -9.51 29.37 -23.85
CA VAL A 267 -8.25 30.08 -23.55
C VAL A 267 -8.54 31.18 -22.54
N GLU A 268 -9.58 31.97 -22.76
CA GLU A 268 -9.98 33.04 -21.85
C GLU A 268 -10.37 32.51 -20.46
N TYR A 269 -11.18 31.43 -20.42
CA TYR A 269 -11.58 30.78 -19.18
C TYR A 269 -10.38 30.28 -18.38
N TYR A 270 -9.51 29.45 -18.97
CA TYR A 270 -8.38 28.87 -18.25
C TYR A 270 -7.31 29.91 -17.91
N THR A 271 -7.17 30.98 -18.71
CA THR A 271 -6.30 32.12 -18.38
C THR A 271 -6.80 32.83 -17.12
N ARG A 272 -8.11 33.16 -17.06
CA ARG A 272 -8.73 33.77 -15.87
C ARG A 272 -8.59 32.88 -14.63
N VAL A 273 -8.73 31.56 -14.78
CA VAL A 273 -8.54 30.60 -13.68
C VAL A 273 -7.07 30.55 -13.23
N SER A 274 -6.13 30.52 -14.17
CA SER A 274 -4.69 30.54 -13.89
C SER A 274 -4.29 31.82 -13.15
N ASP A 275 -4.75 32.98 -13.62
CA ASP A 275 -4.45 34.28 -13.03
C ASP A 275 -5.03 34.40 -11.61
N LYS A 276 -6.26 33.93 -11.39
CA LYS A 276 -6.86 33.88 -10.05
C LYS A 276 -6.00 33.07 -9.08
N TYR A 277 -5.61 31.85 -9.47
CA TYR A 277 -4.79 31.00 -8.61
C TYR A 277 -3.36 31.54 -8.45
N LEU A 278 -2.81 32.23 -9.45
CA LEU A 278 -1.53 32.90 -9.35
C LEU A 278 -1.59 34.01 -8.29
N GLU A 279 -2.64 34.85 -8.31
CA GLU A 279 -2.82 35.92 -7.35
C GLU A 279 -2.96 35.38 -5.91
N GLU A 280 -3.76 34.34 -5.71
CA GLU A 280 -3.90 33.65 -4.43
C GLU A 280 -2.59 32.98 -3.98
N TYR A 281 -1.85 32.37 -4.90
CA TYR A 281 -0.53 31.77 -4.64
C TYR A 281 0.48 32.81 -4.16
N MET A 282 0.52 33.99 -4.81
CA MET A 282 1.43 35.07 -4.45
C MET A 282 1.13 35.62 -3.05
N LYS A 283 -0.16 35.86 -2.75
CA LYS A 283 -0.62 36.28 -1.42
C LYS A 283 -0.23 35.26 -0.35
N GLU A 284 -0.43 33.97 -0.61
CA GLU A 284 -0.09 32.91 0.35
C GLU A 284 1.43 32.77 0.54
N LYS A 285 2.22 32.95 -0.53
CA LYS A 285 3.68 32.86 -0.52
C LYS A 285 4.33 33.96 0.33
N GLU A 286 3.74 35.15 0.38
CA GLU A 286 4.23 36.24 1.25
C GLU A 286 4.01 35.93 2.74
N ILE A 287 2.91 35.27 3.07
CA ILE A 287 2.51 34.99 4.45
C ILE A 287 3.20 33.73 5.00
N ILE A 288 3.80 32.90 4.15
CA ILE A 288 4.28 31.56 4.55
C ILE A 288 5.34 31.57 5.64
N TYR A 289 6.23 32.57 5.63
CA TYR A 289 7.29 32.71 6.63
C TYR A 289 6.74 33.04 8.03
N ASN A 290 5.49 33.49 8.12
CA ASN A 290 4.77 33.73 9.36
C ASN A 290 4.05 32.48 9.90
N LYS A 291 4.15 31.33 9.20
CA LYS A 291 3.53 30.05 9.58
C LYS A 291 4.58 28.94 9.88
N PRO A 292 5.53 29.15 10.79
CA PRO A 292 6.53 28.13 11.15
C PRO A 292 5.90 26.97 11.93
N LEU A 293 6.34 25.75 11.65
CA LEU A 293 5.78 24.53 12.26
C LEU A 293 6.51 24.08 13.53
N GLY A 294 7.60 24.76 13.91
CA GLY A 294 8.45 24.33 15.04
C GLY A 294 9.26 23.07 14.72
N MET A 295 9.73 22.95 13.48
CA MET A 295 10.65 21.89 13.05
C MET A 295 11.74 22.44 12.15
N ALA A 296 12.84 21.69 12.11
CA ALA A 296 13.94 21.98 11.21
C ALA A 296 14.59 20.70 10.70
N PHE A 297 15.10 20.77 9.47
CA PHE A 297 16.12 19.85 8.97
C PHE A 297 17.48 20.50 9.16
N VAL A 298 18.38 19.82 9.87
CA VAL A 298 19.74 20.30 10.15
C VAL A 298 20.72 19.35 9.48
N THR A 299 21.40 19.82 8.44
CA THR A 299 22.35 19.04 7.66
C THR A 299 23.77 19.30 8.18
N PHE A 300 24.48 18.25 8.57
CA PHE A 300 25.87 18.29 8.99
C PHE A 300 26.80 17.94 7.83
N LEU A 301 28.07 18.34 7.94
CA LEU A 301 29.08 18.01 6.93
C LEU A 301 29.31 16.49 6.83
N GLU A 302 29.40 15.83 7.99
CA GLU A 302 29.65 14.39 8.10
C GLU A 302 28.56 13.65 8.87
N LYS A 303 28.38 12.36 8.54
CA LYS A 303 27.49 11.43 9.27
C LYS A 303 27.89 11.26 10.73
N SER A 304 29.20 11.26 11.02
CA SER A 304 29.77 11.13 12.37
C SER A 304 29.23 12.21 13.33
N MET A 305 29.13 13.45 12.84
CA MET A 305 28.63 14.62 13.58
C MET A 305 27.14 14.46 13.92
N ALA A 306 26.32 14.11 12.91
CA ALA A 306 24.90 13.85 13.12
C ALA A 306 24.65 12.71 14.12
N THR A 307 25.44 11.63 14.03
CA THR A 307 25.39 10.52 14.99
C THR A 307 25.81 10.96 16.40
N HIS A 308 26.82 11.81 16.54
CA HIS A 308 27.26 12.35 17.84
C HIS A 308 26.13 13.14 18.51
N VAL A 309 25.49 14.04 17.78
CA VAL A 309 24.34 14.82 18.29
C VAL A 309 23.18 13.90 18.67
N ILE A 310 22.77 12.97 17.81
CA ILE A 310 21.69 12.01 18.14
C ILE A 310 22.01 11.20 19.40
N LYS A 311 23.27 10.77 19.57
CA LYS A 311 23.69 9.99 20.75
C LYS A 311 23.56 10.80 22.03
N ASP A 312 23.90 12.08 22.00
CA ASP A 312 23.78 12.97 23.16
C ASP A 312 22.31 13.20 23.53
N PHE A 313 21.45 13.51 22.56
CA PHE A 313 20.01 13.69 22.80
C PHE A 313 19.30 12.42 23.30
N ASN A 314 19.79 11.23 22.89
CA ASN A 314 19.26 9.95 23.38
C ASN A 314 19.93 9.46 24.66
N ALA A 315 21.01 10.10 25.12
CA ALA A 315 21.69 9.71 26.36
C ALA A 315 20.82 10.07 27.56
N CYS A 316 20.24 9.06 28.19
CA CYS A 316 19.47 9.25 29.41
C CYS A 316 20.41 9.29 30.61
N LYS A 317 20.44 10.41 31.35
CA LYS A 317 21.13 10.49 32.63
C LYS A 317 20.14 10.12 33.73
N CYS A 318 20.38 9.01 34.41
CA CYS A 318 19.59 8.61 35.56
C CYS A 318 20.27 9.10 36.84
N GLN A 319 19.58 9.98 37.59
CA GLN A 319 19.95 10.34 38.96
C GLN A 319 18.82 9.85 39.88
N GLY A 320 19.06 8.74 40.60
CA GLY A 320 18.04 8.07 41.42
C GLY A 320 16.91 7.45 40.57
N CYS A 321 15.65 7.60 40.99
CA CYS A 321 14.48 7.10 40.24
C CYS A 321 14.03 8.00 39.08
N ARG A 322 14.72 9.12 38.80
CA ARG A 322 14.41 10.01 37.68
C ARG A 322 15.48 9.86 36.60
N CYS A 323 15.05 9.42 35.43
CA CYS A 323 15.87 9.36 34.23
C CYS A 323 15.42 10.50 33.30
N THR A 324 16.27 11.50 33.11
CA THR A 324 16.02 12.65 32.23
C THR A 324 17.20 12.82 31.27
N GLY A 325 16.91 12.95 29.98
CA GLY A 325 17.91 13.31 28.98
C GLY A 325 18.28 14.78 29.13
N GLU A 326 19.53 15.06 29.50
CA GLU A 326 20.08 16.42 29.53
C GLU A 326 21.19 16.52 28.47
N PRO A 327 20.86 17.01 27.26
CA PRO A 327 21.82 17.21 26.19
C PRO A 327 22.78 18.36 26.51
N GLN A 328 23.86 18.47 25.73
CA GLN A 328 24.89 19.51 25.81
C GLN A 328 24.25 20.91 25.87
N PRO A 329 24.44 21.65 26.98
CA PRO A 329 23.86 22.97 27.13
C PRO A 329 24.65 24.03 26.37
N SER A 330 23.97 25.12 26.04
CA SER A 330 24.56 26.34 25.48
C SER A 330 23.78 27.58 25.92
N ALA A 331 24.34 28.77 25.69
CA ALA A 331 23.70 30.05 26.01
C ALA A 331 22.28 30.19 25.43
N HIS A 332 22.00 29.55 24.29
CA HIS A 332 20.70 29.59 23.60
C HIS A 332 19.73 28.48 24.02
N SER A 333 20.13 27.60 24.95
CA SER A 333 19.36 26.40 25.26
C SER A 333 18.02 26.67 25.94
N LYS A 334 17.98 27.70 26.80
CA LYS A 334 16.75 28.11 27.48
C LYS A 334 15.75 28.73 26.52
N GLU A 335 16.23 29.53 25.55
CA GLU A 335 15.40 30.16 24.52
C GLU A 335 14.84 29.12 23.54
N LEU A 336 15.65 28.14 23.16
CA LEU A 336 15.27 27.08 22.22
C LEU A 336 14.48 25.92 22.85
N CYS A 337 14.30 25.90 24.18
CA CYS A 337 13.62 24.82 24.91
C CYS A 337 14.13 23.41 24.53
N ILE A 338 15.45 23.22 24.52
CA ILE A 338 16.09 22.00 23.98
C ILE A 338 15.60 20.70 24.62
N SER A 339 15.22 20.74 25.90
CA SER A 339 14.65 19.57 26.60
C SER A 339 13.36 19.03 25.97
N ARG A 340 12.68 19.82 25.13
CA ARG A 340 11.47 19.41 24.41
C ARG A 340 11.75 18.92 22.99
N TRP A 341 13.00 18.97 22.54
CA TRP A 341 13.35 18.56 21.19
C TRP A 341 13.31 17.05 21.07
N ASN A 342 12.68 16.57 20.01
CA ASN A 342 12.83 15.19 19.58
C ASN A 342 13.66 15.18 18.29
N VAL A 343 14.81 14.50 18.37
CA VAL A 343 15.84 14.48 17.32
C VAL A 343 15.91 13.08 16.73
N THR A 344 15.63 13.00 15.43
CA THR A 344 15.67 11.75 14.65
C THR A 344 16.49 11.96 13.38
N TYR A 345 16.97 10.89 12.76
CA TYR A 345 17.51 11.02 11.40
C TYR A 345 16.40 11.50 10.47
N ALA A 346 16.74 12.36 9.51
CA ALA A 346 15.81 12.72 8.47
C ALA A 346 15.48 11.48 7.62
N THR A 347 14.27 11.45 7.06
CA THR A 347 13.90 10.45 6.05
C THR A 347 14.33 10.92 4.65
N TYR A 348 14.06 10.14 3.61
CA TYR A 348 14.30 10.56 2.23
C TYR A 348 13.40 11.75 1.86
N PRO A 349 13.92 12.78 1.17
CA PRO A 349 13.11 13.95 0.78
C PRO A 349 11.86 13.59 -0.05
N GLU A 350 11.95 12.52 -0.85
CA GLU A 350 10.83 12.02 -1.66
C GLU A 350 9.75 11.29 -0.83
N ASP A 351 10.11 10.81 0.38
CA ASP A 351 9.20 10.12 1.31
C ASP A 351 8.39 11.09 2.19
N ILE A 352 8.81 12.37 2.26
CA ILE A 352 8.17 13.40 3.08
C ILE A 352 6.87 13.90 2.42
N CYS A 353 5.75 13.71 3.12
CA CYS A 353 4.47 14.30 2.76
C CYS A 353 4.38 15.75 3.26
N TRP A 354 4.97 16.70 2.51
CA TRP A 354 5.09 18.11 2.89
C TRP A 354 3.76 18.78 3.26
N SER A 355 2.66 18.43 2.60
CA SER A 355 1.30 18.92 2.91
C SER A 355 0.78 18.45 4.26
N ASN A 356 1.24 17.31 4.76
CA ASN A 356 0.73 16.70 5.97
C ASN A 356 1.52 17.12 7.21
N LEU A 357 2.71 17.73 7.03
CA LEU A 357 3.56 18.20 8.12
C LEU A 357 2.86 19.20 9.05
N SER A 358 1.87 19.94 8.55
CA SER A 358 1.08 20.91 9.32
C SER A 358 0.16 20.24 10.35
N VAL A 359 -0.26 19.00 10.10
CA VAL A 359 -1.21 18.26 10.95
C VAL A 359 -0.46 17.65 12.15
N ARG A 360 -0.76 18.11 13.36
CA ARG A 360 0.05 17.80 14.57
C ARG A 360 -0.76 17.66 15.85
N GLY A 361 -0.12 17.03 16.83
CA GLY A 361 -0.49 17.09 18.25
C GLY A 361 -1.84 16.47 18.56
N ILE A 362 -2.56 17.05 19.52
CA ILE A 362 -3.82 16.50 20.03
C ILE A 362 -4.93 16.49 18.98
N ARG A 363 -4.92 17.46 18.04
CA ARG A 363 -5.88 17.52 16.94
C ARG A 363 -5.73 16.33 15.99
N TRP A 364 -4.48 15.98 15.66
CA TRP A 364 -4.21 14.78 14.86
C TRP A 364 -4.65 13.52 15.60
N TRP A 365 -4.33 13.39 16.90
CA TRP A 365 -4.71 12.24 17.70
C TRP A 365 -6.23 12.08 17.80
N PHE A 366 -6.96 13.18 18.02
CA PHE A 366 -8.42 13.18 18.02
C PHE A 366 -8.98 12.78 16.65
N TRP A 367 -8.45 13.35 15.56
CA TRP A 367 -8.85 13.02 14.19
C TRP A 367 -8.61 11.53 13.86
N CYS A 368 -7.44 11.02 14.21
CA CYS A 368 -7.06 9.62 14.07
C CYS A 368 -7.99 8.71 14.90
N LEU A 369 -8.30 9.07 16.15
CA LEU A 369 -9.25 8.33 16.99
C LEU A 369 -10.65 8.31 16.36
N CYS A 370 -11.16 9.44 15.90
CA CYS A 370 -12.46 9.53 15.24
C CYS A 370 -12.51 8.67 13.97
N ILE A 371 -11.47 8.71 13.12
CA ILE A 371 -11.40 7.89 11.92
C ILE A 371 -11.38 6.41 12.27
N ASN A 372 -10.56 5.99 13.25
CA ASN A 372 -10.48 4.58 13.62
C ASN A 372 -11.76 4.09 14.32
N LEU A 373 -12.41 4.94 15.12
CA LEU A 373 -13.70 4.64 15.71
C LEU A 373 -14.79 4.50 14.63
N LEU A 374 -14.83 5.42 13.67
CA LEU A 374 -15.75 5.36 12.54
C LEU A 374 -15.48 4.12 11.68
N LEU A 375 -14.21 3.81 11.39
CA LEU A 375 -13.82 2.61 10.69
C LEU A 375 -14.32 1.38 11.44
N PHE A 376 -14.07 1.29 12.75
CA PHE A 376 -14.55 0.17 13.56
C PHE A 376 -16.08 0.03 13.48
N LEU A 377 -16.84 1.12 13.59
CA LEU A 377 -18.30 1.11 13.47
C LEU A 377 -18.75 0.66 12.07
N VAL A 378 -18.19 1.24 11.01
CA VAL A 378 -18.51 0.88 9.63
C VAL A 378 -18.22 -0.58 9.38
N LEU A 379 -17.03 -1.05 9.78
CA LEU A 379 -16.66 -2.46 9.68
C LEU A 379 -17.63 -3.33 10.49
N PHE A 380 -17.95 -2.99 11.74
CA PHE A 380 -18.88 -3.75 12.55
C PHE A 380 -20.24 -3.96 11.86
N PHE A 381 -20.83 -2.92 11.28
CA PHE A 381 -22.12 -3.02 10.60
C PHE A 381 -22.02 -3.67 9.21
N LEU A 382 -21.01 -3.34 8.40
CA LEU A 382 -20.90 -3.88 7.02
C LEU A 382 -20.48 -5.36 7.00
N THR A 383 -19.70 -5.80 7.98
CA THR A 383 -19.12 -7.15 7.98
C THR A 383 -20.14 -8.25 8.26
N THR A 384 -21.35 -7.87 8.70
CA THR A 384 -22.47 -8.79 8.87
C THR A 384 -23.66 -8.40 7.98
N PRO A 385 -23.63 -8.72 6.67
CA PRO A 385 -24.74 -8.38 5.77
C PRO A 385 -26.07 -9.04 6.18
N SER A 386 -26.03 -10.14 6.93
CA SER A 386 -27.22 -10.75 7.56
C SER A 386 -27.86 -9.87 8.64
N ILE A 387 -27.08 -9.10 9.42
CA ILE A 387 -27.60 -8.11 10.38
C ILE A 387 -28.24 -6.98 9.58
N ILE A 388 -27.62 -6.51 8.51
CA ILE A 388 -28.22 -5.46 7.67
C ILE A 388 -29.55 -5.94 7.09
N ILE A 389 -29.61 -7.15 6.53
CA ILE A 389 -30.83 -7.71 5.96
C ILE A 389 -31.92 -7.88 7.02
N THR A 390 -31.61 -8.51 8.15
CA THR A 390 -32.58 -8.72 9.25
C THR A 390 -33.02 -7.40 9.91
N THR A 391 -32.15 -6.41 10.01
CA THR A 391 -32.47 -5.07 10.50
C THR A 391 -33.34 -4.32 9.51
N MET A 392 -33.03 -4.39 8.21
CA MET A 392 -33.81 -3.80 7.13
C MET A 392 -35.23 -4.39 7.08
N ASP A 393 -35.35 -5.70 7.34
CA ASP A 393 -36.64 -6.40 7.45
C ASP A 393 -37.42 -5.97 8.69
N LYS A 394 -36.75 -5.86 9.84
CA LYS A 394 -37.33 -5.36 11.10
C LYS A 394 -37.83 -3.91 11.00
N PHE A 395 -37.17 -3.05 10.21
CA PHE A 395 -37.58 -1.67 9.95
C PHE A 395 -38.60 -1.53 8.80
N ASN A 396 -39.18 -2.63 8.30
CA ASN A 396 -40.18 -2.64 7.21
C ASN A 396 -39.70 -1.98 5.89
N VAL A 397 -38.38 -1.79 5.70
CA VAL A 397 -37.81 -1.18 4.48
C VAL A 397 -37.91 -2.15 3.29
N THR A 398 -38.15 -3.43 3.54
CA THR A 398 -38.40 -4.52 2.57
C THR A 398 -39.84 -4.60 2.05
N LYS A 399 -40.82 -3.89 2.64
CA LYS A 399 -42.23 -3.95 2.21
C LYS A 399 -42.43 -3.64 0.71
N PRO A 400 -41.79 -2.62 0.11
CA PRO A 400 -41.91 -2.36 -1.33
C PRO A 400 -41.31 -3.46 -2.22
N ILE A 401 -40.28 -4.18 -1.72
CA ILE A 401 -39.58 -5.25 -2.43
C ILE A 401 -40.43 -6.53 -2.46
N HIS A 402 -41.17 -6.81 -1.38
CA HIS A 402 -42.11 -7.93 -1.33
C HIS A 402 -43.29 -7.75 -2.31
N TYR A 403 -43.74 -6.50 -2.52
CA TYR A 403 -44.75 -6.18 -3.55
C TYR A 403 -44.23 -6.34 -4.99
N LEU A 404 -42.92 -6.22 -5.20
CA LEU A 404 -42.32 -6.41 -6.53
C LEU A 404 -42.25 -7.88 -6.97
N ASN A 405 -42.52 -8.86 -6.08
CA ASN A 405 -42.64 -10.32 -6.29
C ASN A 405 -41.83 -10.91 -7.46
N ASN A 406 -40.63 -10.38 -7.70
CA ASN A 406 -39.80 -10.78 -8.81
C ASN A 406 -38.70 -11.67 -8.20
N PRO A 407 -38.67 -12.98 -8.49
CA PRO A 407 -37.74 -13.92 -7.89
C PRO A 407 -36.27 -13.51 -8.13
N VAL A 408 -36.04 -12.73 -9.19
CA VAL A 408 -34.74 -12.12 -9.47
C VAL A 408 -34.34 -11.09 -8.41
N VAL A 409 -35.24 -10.20 -7.99
CA VAL A 409 -34.89 -9.16 -7.01
C VAL A 409 -34.72 -9.77 -5.62
N SER A 410 -35.59 -10.69 -5.20
CA SER A 410 -35.53 -11.29 -3.86
C SER A 410 -34.35 -12.24 -3.66
N GLN A 411 -33.88 -12.95 -4.71
CA GLN A 411 -32.74 -13.87 -4.61
C GLN A 411 -31.39 -13.25 -4.96
N PHE A 412 -31.34 -12.29 -5.90
CA PHE A 412 -30.07 -11.67 -6.31
C PHE A 412 -29.68 -10.48 -5.44
N PHE A 413 -30.63 -9.71 -4.91
CA PHE A 413 -30.32 -8.52 -4.12
C PHE A 413 -29.45 -8.83 -2.89
N PRO A 414 -29.75 -9.85 -2.05
CA PRO A 414 -28.88 -10.20 -0.92
C PRO A 414 -27.47 -10.59 -1.38
N THR A 415 -27.37 -11.36 -2.46
CA THR A 415 -26.09 -11.87 -2.99
C THR A 415 -25.22 -10.74 -3.57
N VAL A 416 -25.82 -9.82 -4.33
CA VAL A 416 -25.13 -8.65 -4.90
C VAL A 416 -24.73 -7.67 -3.79
N LEU A 417 -25.59 -7.46 -2.78
CA LEU A 417 -25.30 -6.62 -1.63
C LEU A 417 -24.10 -7.16 -0.83
N LEU A 418 -24.09 -8.47 -0.55
CA LEU A 418 -22.98 -9.20 0.07
C LEU A 418 -21.67 -9.02 -0.70
N TRP A 419 -21.70 -9.25 -2.02
CA TRP A 419 -20.52 -9.14 -2.88
C TRP A 419 -20.00 -7.70 -2.96
N SER A 420 -20.91 -6.72 -3.09
CA SER A 420 -20.58 -5.29 -3.12
C SER A 420 -19.91 -4.83 -1.83
N PHE A 421 -20.45 -5.20 -0.66
CA PHE A 421 -19.83 -4.86 0.62
C PHE A 421 -18.49 -5.55 0.81
N SER A 422 -18.35 -6.83 0.42
CA SER A 422 -17.07 -7.54 0.47
C SER A 422 -15.98 -6.87 -0.38
N ALA A 423 -16.32 -6.35 -1.56
CA ALA A 423 -15.39 -5.62 -2.42
C ALA A 423 -15.09 -4.20 -1.91
N LEU A 424 -16.05 -3.53 -1.28
CA LEU A 424 -15.90 -2.16 -0.77
C LEU A 424 -15.03 -2.09 0.50
N LEU A 425 -15.08 -3.12 1.34
CA LEU A 425 -14.46 -3.15 2.67
C LEU A 425 -12.94 -2.88 2.67
N PRO A 426 -12.10 -3.58 1.87
CA PRO A 426 -10.66 -3.28 1.79
C PRO A 426 -10.38 -1.85 1.32
N THR A 427 -11.23 -1.31 0.44
CA THR A 427 -11.13 0.06 -0.07
C THR A 427 -11.42 1.09 1.02
N ILE A 428 -12.37 0.82 1.93
CA ILE A 428 -12.65 1.69 3.07
C ILE A 428 -11.44 1.75 4.02
N VAL A 429 -10.83 0.60 4.32
CA VAL A 429 -9.63 0.54 5.20
C VAL A 429 -8.45 1.29 4.57
N TYR A 430 -8.27 1.16 3.25
CA TYR A 430 -7.28 1.90 2.48
C TYR A 430 -7.47 3.42 2.63
N TYR A 431 -8.66 3.94 2.30
CA TYR A 431 -8.93 5.37 2.40
C TYR A 431 -8.90 5.89 3.84
N SER A 432 -9.31 5.08 4.81
CA SER A 432 -9.19 5.43 6.23
C SER A 432 -7.75 5.76 6.62
N THR A 433 -6.76 5.06 6.07
CA THR A 433 -5.35 5.33 6.39
C THR A 433 -4.84 6.61 5.73
N ILE A 434 -5.26 6.88 4.48
CA ILE A 434 -4.92 8.13 3.78
C ILE A 434 -5.48 9.35 4.54
N PHE A 435 -6.72 9.25 5.05
CA PHE A 435 -7.35 10.35 5.78
C PHE A 435 -6.67 10.67 7.13
N GLU A 436 -5.87 9.76 7.68
CA GLU A 436 -5.08 10.03 8.89
C GLU A 436 -3.95 11.04 8.65
N SER A 437 -3.56 11.29 7.40
CA SER A 437 -2.57 12.31 7.05
C SER A 437 -1.23 12.14 7.76
N HIS A 438 -0.55 11.02 7.51
CA HIS A 438 0.78 10.74 8.06
C HIS A 438 1.85 11.65 7.43
N TRP A 439 2.93 11.95 8.18
CA TRP A 439 4.01 12.84 7.72
C TRP A 439 4.92 12.20 6.66
N THR A 440 5.03 10.87 6.66
CA THR A 440 5.88 10.11 5.74
C THR A 440 5.04 9.09 4.96
N ARG A 441 5.38 8.89 3.69
CA ARG A 441 4.71 7.92 2.83
C ARG A 441 5.02 6.47 3.24
N SER A 442 6.23 6.22 3.74
CA SER A 442 6.63 4.94 4.34
C SER A 442 5.82 4.61 5.60
N GLY A 443 5.58 5.61 6.46
CA GLY A 443 4.74 5.47 7.64
C GLY A 443 3.30 5.15 7.28
N GLU A 444 2.73 5.87 6.31
CA GLU A 444 1.39 5.60 5.76
C GLU A 444 1.27 4.17 5.23
N ASN A 445 2.21 3.73 4.39
CA ASN A 445 2.22 2.37 3.82
C ASN A 445 2.35 1.29 4.90
N ARG A 446 3.15 1.53 5.94
CA ARG A 446 3.32 0.60 7.05
C ARG A 446 2.03 0.45 7.84
N ILE A 447 1.36 1.55 8.20
CA ILE A 447 0.10 1.50 8.96
C ILE A 447 -1.00 0.86 8.11
N MET A 448 -1.05 1.22 6.82
CA MET A 448 -1.97 0.62 5.84
C MET A 448 -1.80 -0.91 5.80
N MET A 449 -0.56 -1.40 5.69
CA MET A 449 -0.28 -2.83 5.68
C MET A 449 -0.82 -3.55 6.92
N HIS A 450 -0.58 -3.01 8.12
CA HIS A 450 -1.07 -3.62 9.36
C HIS A 450 -2.60 -3.63 9.44
N LYS A 451 -3.25 -2.50 9.16
CA LYS A 451 -4.71 -2.39 9.22
C LYS A 451 -5.40 -3.30 8.21
N VAL A 452 -4.96 -3.25 6.95
CA VAL A 452 -5.53 -4.07 5.87
C VAL A 452 -5.30 -5.55 6.17
N TYR A 453 -4.12 -5.96 6.63
CA TYR A 453 -3.85 -7.36 6.95
C TYR A 453 -4.70 -7.87 8.13
N ILE A 454 -4.72 -7.15 9.27
CA ILE A 454 -5.50 -7.57 10.45
C ILE A 454 -6.97 -7.70 10.07
N PHE A 455 -7.47 -6.73 9.29
CA PHE A 455 -8.83 -6.75 8.80
C PHE A 455 -9.12 -7.94 7.87
N LEU A 456 -8.25 -8.18 6.88
CA LEU A 456 -8.41 -9.29 5.94
C LEU A 456 -8.32 -10.65 6.65
N ILE A 457 -7.43 -10.83 7.62
CA ILE A 457 -7.35 -12.06 8.42
C ILE A 457 -8.65 -12.26 9.22
N PHE A 458 -9.17 -11.22 9.86
CA PHE A 458 -10.41 -11.32 10.61
C PHE A 458 -11.59 -11.70 9.71
N MET A 459 -11.71 -11.07 8.54
CA MET A 459 -12.81 -11.30 7.59
C MET A 459 -12.72 -12.61 6.81
N VAL A 460 -11.55 -12.91 6.25
CA VAL A 460 -11.37 -14.04 5.34
C VAL A 460 -11.14 -15.31 6.13
N LEU A 461 -10.35 -15.25 7.21
CA LEU A 461 -9.94 -16.45 7.93
C LEU A 461 -10.78 -16.68 9.20
N ILE A 462 -10.84 -15.72 10.12
CA ILE A 462 -11.38 -15.97 11.47
C ILE A 462 -12.90 -16.15 11.46
N LEU A 463 -13.66 -15.21 10.88
CA LEU A 463 -15.13 -15.28 10.90
C LEU A 463 -15.69 -16.52 10.19
N PRO A 464 -15.29 -16.86 8.94
CA PRO A 464 -15.83 -18.02 8.25
C PRO A 464 -15.43 -19.33 8.93
N SER A 465 -14.20 -19.43 9.44
CA SER A 465 -13.73 -20.65 10.11
C SER A 465 -14.56 -20.93 11.37
N LEU A 466 -14.82 -19.92 12.21
CA LEU A 466 -15.62 -20.09 13.42
C LEU A 466 -17.13 -20.27 13.14
N GLY A 467 -17.57 -20.20 11.88
CA GLY A 467 -18.99 -20.19 11.51
C GLY A 467 -19.75 -18.99 12.08
N LEU A 468 -19.02 -17.97 12.54
CA LEU A 468 -19.58 -16.78 13.15
C LEU A 468 -19.93 -15.82 12.03
N THR A 469 -21.22 -15.62 11.81
CA THR A 469 -21.68 -14.58 10.89
C THR A 469 -21.78 -13.22 11.59
N SER A 470 -21.68 -13.13 12.93
CA SER A 470 -21.80 -11.87 13.70
C SER A 470 -21.05 -11.87 15.04
N LEU A 471 -20.77 -10.66 15.56
CA LEU A 471 -20.12 -10.44 16.86
C LEU A 471 -21.11 -10.63 18.05
N ASP A 472 -22.41 -10.41 17.87
CA ASP A 472 -23.43 -10.78 18.88
C ASP A 472 -23.47 -12.30 19.10
N PHE A 473 -23.38 -13.08 18.02
CA PHE A 473 -23.25 -14.53 18.12
C PHE A 473 -21.92 -14.94 18.78
N PHE A 474 -20.82 -14.23 18.50
CA PHE A 474 -19.55 -14.41 19.22
C PHE A 474 -19.67 -14.13 20.72
N PHE A 475 -20.29 -13.03 21.13
CA PHE A 475 -20.42 -12.68 22.56
C PHE A 475 -21.36 -13.64 23.30
N ARG A 476 -22.47 -14.04 22.68
CA ARG A 476 -23.32 -15.11 23.23
C ARG A 476 -22.55 -16.42 23.35
N TRP A 477 -21.72 -16.75 22.37
CA TRP A 477 -20.84 -17.91 22.43
C TRP A 477 -19.78 -17.84 23.54
N VAL A 478 -19.12 -16.67 23.75
CA VAL A 478 -18.07 -16.50 24.77
C VAL A 478 -18.66 -16.44 26.19
N PHE A 479 -19.75 -15.71 26.38
CA PHE A 479 -20.22 -15.29 27.70
C PHE A 479 -21.45 -16.03 28.20
N ASP A 480 -22.22 -16.68 27.33
CA ASP A 480 -23.45 -17.36 27.74
C ASP A 480 -23.17 -18.85 28.04
N GLN A 481 -22.90 -19.14 29.31
CA GLN A 481 -22.56 -20.48 29.81
C GLN A 481 -23.77 -21.44 29.91
N ALA A 482 -24.97 -21.01 29.52
CA ALA A 482 -26.24 -21.61 29.95
C ALA A 482 -27.19 -22.09 28.84
N SER A 483 -26.75 -22.27 27.59
CA SER A 483 -27.55 -23.00 26.59
C SER A 483 -26.92 -24.35 26.28
N GLU A 484 -27.74 -25.38 26.10
CA GLU A 484 -27.39 -26.74 25.65
C GLU A 484 -26.78 -26.79 24.23
N SER A 485 -25.95 -25.81 23.87
CA SER A 485 -25.30 -25.62 22.57
C SER A 485 -23.87 -26.17 22.53
N ARG A 486 -23.57 -27.24 23.30
CA ARG A 486 -22.38 -28.07 23.03
C ARG A 486 -22.37 -28.61 21.59
N ILE A 487 -23.53 -28.58 20.92
CA ILE A 487 -23.75 -29.02 19.54
C ILE A 487 -23.59 -27.84 18.57
N ARG A 488 -22.34 -27.42 18.29
CA ARG A 488 -21.93 -26.80 17.00
C ARG A 488 -20.44 -26.47 16.86
N LEU A 489 -19.61 -26.69 17.88
CA LEU A 489 -18.16 -26.44 17.77
C LEU A 489 -17.40 -27.62 17.15
N GLU A 490 -17.89 -28.85 17.27
CA GLU A 490 -17.39 -29.99 16.47
C GLU A 490 -17.50 -29.72 14.96
N CYS A 491 -18.40 -28.80 14.56
CA CYS A 491 -18.60 -28.43 13.17
C CYS A 491 -17.59 -27.40 12.62
N VAL A 492 -16.74 -26.82 13.46
CA VAL A 492 -15.82 -25.72 13.10
C VAL A 492 -14.65 -26.19 12.20
N PHE A 493 -14.51 -27.49 12.01
CA PHE A 493 -13.55 -28.07 11.06
C PHE A 493 -14.18 -29.15 10.18
N LEU A 494 -15.43 -28.96 9.74
CA LEU A 494 -15.96 -29.84 8.70
C LEU A 494 -15.02 -29.83 7.49
N PRO A 495 -14.79 -30.99 6.86
CA PRO A 495 -14.22 -31.08 5.52
C PRO A 495 -14.66 -29.97 4.56
N ASP A 496 -15.93 -29.58 4.63
CA ASP A 496 -16.56 -28.58 3.77
C ASP A 496 -15.94 -27.17 3.94
N GLN A 497 -15.48 -26.82 5.15
CA GLN A 497 -14.76 -25.55 5.37
C GLN A 497 -13.38 -25.55 4.73
N GLY A 498 -12.67 -26.70 4.78
CA GLY A 498 -11.41 -26.88 4.05
C GLY A 498 -11.60 -26.72 2.54
N ALA A 499 -12.68 -27.26 1.98
CA ALA A 499 -13.01 -27.14 0.56
C ALA A 499 -13.30 -25.68 0.16
N PHE A 500 -13.99 -24.92 1.03
CA PHE A 500 -14.21 -23.49 0.82
C PHE A 500 -12.89 -22.71 0.67
N PHE A 501 -11.93 -22.92 1.58
CA PHE A 501 -10.64 -22.21 1.52
C PHE A 501 -9.76 -22.64 0.34
N VAL A 502 -9.81 -23.91 -0.06
CA VAL A 502 -9.14 -24.36 -1.29
C VAL A 502 -9.73 -23.65 -2.51
N ASN A 503 -11.06 -23.59 -2.62
CA ASN A 503 -11.73 -22.87 -3.70
C ASN A 503 -11.42 -21.37 -3.68
N TYR A 504 -11.36 -20.76 -2.50
CA TYR A 504 -10.94 -19.36 -2.33
C TYR A 504 -9.53 -19.11 -2.85
N VAL A 505 -8.56 -19.98 -2.53
CA VAL A 505 -7.18 -19.85 -3.03
C VAL A 505 -7.11 -20.06 -4.54
N ILE A 506 -7.85 -21.02 -5.09
CA ILE A 506 -7.93 -21.24 -6.55
C ILE A 506 -8.51 -19.99 -7.24
N ALA A 507 -9.63 -19.46 -6.74
CA ALA A 507 -10.24 -18.26 -7.28
C ALA A 507 -9.29 -17.05 -7.19
N SER A 508 -8.62 -16.88 -6.06
CA SER A 508 -7.63 -15.82 -5.86
C SER A 508 -6.42 -15.97 -6.79
N SER A 509 -6.01 -17.21 -7.09
CA SER A 509 -4.89 -17.53 -8.00
C SER A 509 -5.15 -17.05 -9.42
N PHE A 510 -6.34 -17.33 -9.96
CA PHE A 510 -6.65 -17.00 -11.35
C PHE A 510 -7.38 -15.66 -11.49
N ILE A 511 -8.51 -15.50 -10.77
CA ILE A 511 -9.36 -14.30 -10.87
C ILE A 511 -8.68 -13.12 -10.17
N GLY A 512 -8.16 -13.32 -8.96
CA GLY A 512 -7.49 -12.26 -8.19
C GLY A 512 -6.28 -11.68 -8.92
N ASN A 513 -5.30 -12.52 -9.25
CA ASN A 513 -4.13 -12.09 -10.02
C ASN A 513 -4.49 -11.56 -11.43
N GLY A 514 -5.53 -12.10 -12.07
CA GLY A 514 -6.04 -11.59 -13.34
C GLY A 514 -6.58 -10.17 -13.26
N MET A 515 -7.36 -9.87 -12.21
CA MET A 515 -7.87 -8.51 -11.95
C MET A 515 -6.75 -7.52 -11.64
N GLU A 516 -5.72 -7.95 -10.93
CA GLU A 516 -4.54 -7.14 -10.63
C GLU A 516 -3.68 -6.86 -11.86
N LEU A 517 -3.50 -7.85 -12.75
CA LEU A 517 -2.81 -7.66 -14.03
C LEU A 517 -3.53 -6.62 -14.90
N LEU A 518 -4.87 -6.70 -14.97
CA LEU A 518 -5.70 -5.75 -15.70
C LEU A 518 -5.81 -4.38 -15.00
N ARG A 519 -5.42 -4.28 -13.72
CA ARG A 519 -5.60 -3.10 -12.87
C ARG A 519 -7.05 -2.59 -12.89
N LEU A 520 -8.00 -3.52 -12.82
CA LEU A 520 -9.44 -3.26 -13.02
C LEU A 520 -9.99 -2.11 -12.15
N PRO A 521 -9.70 -2.03 -10.82
CA PRO A 521 -10.15 -0.91 -10.00
C PRO A 521 -9.56 0.44 -10.43
N GLY A 522 -8.29 0.47 -10.84
CA GLY A 522 -7.63 1.66 -11.37
C GLY A 522 -8.23 2.10 -12.71
N LEU A 523 -8.54 1.15 -13.58
CA LEU A 523 -9.19 1.41 -14.87
C LEU A 523 -10.62 1.94 -14.69
N MET A 524 -11.37 1.42 -13.72
CA MET A 524 -12.70 1.93 -13.37
C MET A 524 -12.62 3.39 -12.90
N LEU A 525 -11.73 3.71 -11.96
CA LEU A 525 -11.53 5.07 -11.49
C LEU A 525 -11.08 6.01 -12.61
N TYR A 526 -10.17 5.54 -13.47
CA TYR A 526 -9.75 6.28 -14.67
C TYR A 526 -10.92 6.56 -15.62
N THR A 527 -11.78 5.56 -15.87
CA THR A 527 -12.96 5.72 -16.73
C THR A 527 -13.95 6.72 -16.13
N ILE A 528 -14.20 6.65 -14.82
CA ILE A 528 -15.04 7.62 -14.10
C ILE A 528 -14.44 9.03 -14.22
N ARG A 529 -13.13 9.19 -13.99
CA ARG A 529 -12.44 10.50 -14.14
C ARG A 529 -12.50 11.02 -15.57
N MET A 530 -12.41 10.14 -16.56
CA MET A 530 -12.55 10.47 -17.98
C MET A 530 -13.97 10.93 -18.34
N ILE A 531 -15.00 10.33 -17.73
CA ILE A 531 -16.40 10.75 -17.90
C ILE A 531 -16.63 12.11 -17.23
N LEU A 532 -16.08 12.32 -16.04
CA LEU A 532 -16.22 13.57 -15.27
C LEU A 532 -15.39 14.74 -15.79
N ALA A 533 -14.37 14.50 -16.63
CA ALA A 533 -13.52 15.53 -17.21
C ALA A 533 -14.31 16.43 -18.18
N LYS A 534 -14.29 17.74 -17.90
CA LYS A 534 -15.13 18.76 -18.55
C LYS A 534 -14.63 19.14 -19.94
N SER A 535 -13.32 19.07 -20.15
CA SER A 535 -12.70 19.61 -21.35
C SER A 535 -11.69 18.62 -21.98
N ALA A 536 -11.38 18.80 -23.26
CA ALA A 536 -10.42 17.96 -23.97
C ALA A 536 -9.02 18.02 -23.33
N SER A 537 -8.63 19.20 -22.83
CA SER A 537 -7.40 19.39 -22.05
C SER A 537 -7.40 18.60 -20.74
N GLU A 538 -8.52 18.58 -20.01
CA GLU A 538 -8.64 17.83 -18.76
C GLU A 538 -8.57 16.33 -19.02
N ARG A 539 -9.18 15.84 -20.10
CA ARG A 539 -9.04 14.43 -20.52
C ARG A 539 -7.59 14.08 -20.86
N LYS A 540 -6.86 14.98 -21.51
CA LYS A 540 -5.42 14.80 -21.77
C LYS A 540 -4.61 14.82 -20.48
N ASN A 541 -4.93 15.71 -19.53
CA ASN A 541 -4.28 15.76 -18.22
C ASN A 541 -4.53 14.48 -17.42
N VAL A 542 -5.76 13.95 -17.42
CA VAL A 542 -6.11 12.67 -16.78
C VAL A 542 -5.31 11.51 -17.40
N LYS A 543 -5.14 11.49 -18.73
CA LYS A 543 -4.26 10.51 -19.42
C LYS A 543 -2.80 10.64 -18.99
N GLN A 544 -2.28 11.86 -18.88
CA GLN A 544 -0.90 12.11 -18.48
C GLN A 544 -0.63 11.80 -17.00
N GLN A 545 -1.65 11.94 -16.14
CA GLN A 545 -1.58 11.65 -14.70
C GLN A 545 -1.92 10.18 -14.36
N GLN A 546 -2.00 9.29 -15.34
CA GLN A 546 -2.38 7.88 -15.13
C GLN A 546 -1.30 7.06 -14.40
N ALA A 547 -0.05 7.54 -14.34
CA ALA A 547 1.02 6.85 -13.64
C ALA A 547 0.82 6.97 -12.12
N TYR A 548 0.52 5.85 -11.47
CA TYR A 548 0.42 5.74 -10.01
C TYR A 548 1.72 5.19 -9.43
N GLN A 549 2.00 5.51 -8.17
CA GLN A 549 3.05 4.83 -7.43
C GLN A 549 2.54 3.47 -6.97
N PHE A 550 3.46 2.52 -6.80
CA PHE A 550 3.11 1.19 -6.31
C PHE A 550 2.81 1.25 -4.80
N GLU A 551 1.59 0.90 -4.42
CA GLU A 551 1.15 0.90 -3.02
C GLU A 551 1.61 -0.38 -2.31
N PHE A 552 2.88 -0.39 -1.90
CA PHE A 552 3.54 -1.55 -1.26
C PHE A 552 2.75 -2.06 -0.05
N GLY A 553 2.20 -1.17 0.78
CA GLY A 553 1.49 -1.58 2.01
C GLY A 553 0.28 -2.47 1.75
N ALA A 554 -0.55 -2.11 0.76
CA ALA A 554 -1.74 -2.88 0.41
C ALA A 554 -1.37 -4.20 -0.29
N MET A 555 -0.34 -4.18 -1.14
CA MET A 555 0.13 -5.36 -1.88
C MET A 555 0.78 -6.40 -0.95
N TYR A 556 1.56 -5.95 0.04
CA TYR A 556 2.06 -6.82 1.10
C TYR A 556 0.93 -7.44 1.90
N ALA A 557 -0.03 -6.63 2.36
CA ALA A 557 -1.14 -7.11 3.18
C ALA A 557 -1.99 -8.18 2.45
N GLY A 558 -2.32 -7.96 1.18
CA GLY A 558 -3.05 -8.92 0.36
C GLY A 558 -2.30 -10.23 0.18
N THR A 559 -1.02 -10.17 -0.21
CA THR A 559 -0.17 -11.35 -0.40
C THR A 559 0.01 -12.13 0.90
N LEU A 560 0.28 -11.43 2.01
CA LEU A 560 0.44 -12.02 3.34
C LEU A 560 -0.86 -12.65 3.86
N CYS A 561 -2.01 -12.08 3.55
CA CYS A 561 -3.30 -12.66 3.92
C CYS A 561 -3.49 -14.03 3.26
N VAL A 562 -3.32 -14.13 1.95
CA VAL A 562 -3.45 -15.41 1.23
C VAL A 562 -2.40 -16.42 1.70
N PHE A 563 -1.15 -15.97 1.90
CA PHE A 563 -0.10 -16.81 2.50
C PHE A 563 -0.50 -17.33 3.89
N SER A 564 -1.12 -16.49 4.74
CA SER A 564 -1.58 -16.90 6.07
C SER A 564 -2.73 -17.89 6.01
N VAL A 565 -3.65 -17.75 5.06
CA VAL A 565 -4.71 -18.75 4.81
C VAL A 565 -4.10 -20.09 4.40
N ILE A 566 -3.14 -20.08 3.47
CA ILE A 566 -2.43 -21.29 3.02
C ILE A 566 -1.72 -21.96 4.20
N MET A 567 -0.96 -21.19 5.00
CA MET A 567 -0.24 -21.72 6.15
C MET A 567 -1.18 -22.24 7.23
N ALA A 568 -2.24 -21.50 7.56
CA ALA A 568 -3.22 -21.90 8.57
C ALA A 568 -3.86 -23.27 8.27
N TYR A 569 -4.21 -23.51 7.00
CA TYR A 569 -4.85 -24.75 6.56
C TYR A 569 -3.88 -25.81 5.99
N SER A 570 -2.58 -25.52 5.89
CA SER A 570 -1.58 -26.41 5.28
C SER A 570 -1.47 -27.80 5.92
N ILE A 571 -1.79 -27.91 7.21
CA ILE A 571 -1.75 -29.14 8.00
C ILE A 571 -3.12 -29.81 8.05
N THR A 572 -4.19 -29.03 8.22
CA THR A 572 -5.55 -29.55 8.32
C THR A 572 -6.09 -30.02 6.96
N CYS A 573 -5.77 -29.29 5.89
CA CYS A 573 -6.10 -29.58 4.51
C CYS A 573 -4.86 -29.39 3.60
N PRO A 574 -4.00 -30.42 3.46
CA PRO A 574 -2.74 -30.34 2.71
C PRO A 574 -2.88 -29.92 1.23
N ILE A 575 -4.05 -30.16 0.63
CA ILE A 575 -4.33 -29.84 -0.78
C ILE A 575 -4.30 -28.33 -1.05
N ILE A 576 -4.49 -27.48 -0.04
CA ILE A 576 -4.44 -26.02 -0.22
C ILE A 576 -3.06 -25.52 -0.66
N VAL A 577 -1.99 -26.19 -0.23
CA VAL A 577 -0.61 -25.73 -0.43
C VAL A 577 -0.17 -25.71 -1.90
N PRO A 578 -0.36 -26.76 -2.72
CA PRO A 578 0.00 -26.70 -4.14
C PRO A 578 -0.76 -25.61 -4.91
N PHE A 579 -2.05 -25.39 -4.61
CA PHE A 579 -2.79 -24.27 -5.20
C PHE A 579 -2.28 -22.92 -4.69
N GLY A 580 -1.87 -22.85 -3.42
CA GLY A 580 -1.20 -21.68 -2.86
C GLY A 580 0.17 -21.38 -3.49
N LEU A 581 0.90 -22.41 -3.90
CA LEU A 581 2.14 -22.25 -4.66
C LEU A 581 1.85 -21.67 -6.05
N ILE A 582 0.80 -22.15 -6.73
CA ILE A 582 0.34 -21.57 -8.01
C ILE A 582 -0.04 -20.10 -7.83
N TYR A 583 -0.77 -19.76 -6.76
CA TYR A 583 -1.09 -18.37 -6.41
C TYR A 583 0.17 -17.50 -6.34
N MET A 584 1.17 -17.92 -5.55
CA MET A 584 2.38 -17.12 -5.34
C MET A 584 3.25 -17.00 -6.59
N LEU A 585 3.32 -18.03 -7.43
CA LEU A 585 4.03 -17.98 -8.71
C LEU A 585 3.38 -17.01 -9.69
N LEU A 586 2.04 -17.05 -9.80
CA LEU A 586 1.29 -16.11 -10.63
C LEU A 586 1.41 -14.68 -10.09
N LYS A 587 1.25 -14.50 -8.78
CA LYS A 587 1.39 -13.21 -8.09
C LYS A 587 2.76 -12.58 -8.34
N HIS A 588 3.83 -13.36 -8.21
CA HIS A 588 5.19 -12.89 -8.49
C HIS A 588 5.37 -12.46 -9.95
N THR A 589 4.80 -13.20 -10.90
CA THR A 589 4.90 -12.88 -12.33
C THR A 589 4.12 -11.61 -12.67
N VAL A 590 2.88 -11.49 -12.15
CA VAL A 590 2.01 -10.32 -12.36
C VAL A 590 2.61 -9.07 -11.74
N ASP A 591 3.09 -9.14 -10.49
CA ASP A 591 3.69 -7.99 -9.82
C ASP A 591 4.98 -7.55 -10.49
N ARG A 592 5.83 -8.48 -10.91
CA ARG A 592 7.05 -8.15 -11.66
C ARG A 592 6.73 -7.43 -12.97
N HIS A 593 5.72 -7.90 -13.70
CA HIS A 593 5.26 -7.25 -14.92
C HIS A 593 4.72 -5.83 -14.64
N ASN A 594 3.81 -5.71 -13.68
CA ASN A 594 3.18 -4.45 -13.34
C ASN A 594 4.20 -3.42 -12.82
N LEU A 595 5.13 -3.81 -11.93
CA LEU A 595 6.19 -2.93 -11.43
C LEU A 595 7.06 -2.38 -12.56
N TYR A 596 7.38 -3.20 -13.56
CA TYR A 596 8.25 -2.79 -14.65
C TYR A 596 7.57 -1.87 -15.68
N TYR A 597 6.28 -2.08 -15.99
CA TYR A 597 5.60 -1.36 -17.07
C TYR A 597 4.61 -0.27 -16.62
N ALA A 598 4.03 -0.39 -15.43
CA ALA A 598 2.85 0.39 -15.05
C ALA A 598 3.08 1.39 -13.91
N PHE A 599 4.07 1.17 -13.05
CA PHE A 599 4.26 1.93 -11.82
C PHE A 599 5.48 2.84 -11.85
N LEU A 600 5.37 3.95 -11.13
CA LEU A 600 6.49 4.86 -10.87
C LEU A 600 7.37 4.30 -9.74
N PRO A 601 8.70 4.53 -9.78
CA PRO A 601 9.57 4.19 -8.68
C PRO A 601 9.16 4.98 -7.43
N ALA A 602 9.13 4.30 -6.29
CA ALA A 602 8.96 4.91 -4.98
C ALA A 602 10.19 4.58 -4.14
N LYS A 603 10.54 5.52 -3.25
CA LYS A 603 11.68 5.40 -2.35
C LYS A 603 11.16 5.39 -0.92
N LEU A 604 11.24 4.23 -0.29
CA LEU A 604 10.64 3.95 1.02
C LEU A 604 11.72 3.57 2.03
N GLU A 605 11.36 3.66 3.31
CA GLU A 605 12.22 3.22 4.40
C GLU A 605 12.24 1.70 4.55
N ARG A 606 13.41 1.17 4.93
CA ARG A 606 13.64 -0.25 5.22
C ARG A 606 12.64 -0.83 6.24
N GLU A 607 12.14 -0.02 7.16
CA GLU A 607 11.23 -0.46 8.22
C GLU A 607 9.97 -1.15 7.69
N LEU A 608 9.45 -0.70 6.53
CA LEU A 608 8.27 -1.31 5.92
C LEU A 608 8.53 -2.78 5.56
N HIS A 609 9.66 -3.06 4.92
CA HIS A 609 10.04 -4.41 4.49
C HIS A 609 10.28 -5.33 5.69
N VAL A 610 10.93 -4.82 6.74
CA VAL A 610 11.12 -5.57 7.98
C VAL A 610 9.79 -5.83 8.69
N ALA A 611 8.86 -4.88 8.66
CA ALA A 611 7.51 -5.06 9.21
C ALA A 611 6.74 -6.16 8.46
N ALA A 612 6.84 -6.21 7.12
CA ALA A 612 6.22 -7.27 6.32
C ALA A 612 6.78 -8.66 6.70
N VAL A 613 8.08 -8.76 6.95
CA VAL A 613 8.72 -10.00 7.43
C VAL A 613 8.19 -10.42 8.80
N ASN A 614 8.11 -9.49 9.76
CA ASN A 614 7.56 -9.78 11.08
C ASN A 614 6.10 -10.24 10.98
N GLN A 615 5.33 -9.66 10.06
CA GLN A 615 3.94 -10.03 9.83
C GLN A 615 3.80 -11.40 9.15
N ALA A 616 4.74 -11.80 8.28
CA ALA A 616 4.79 -13.15 7.71
C ALA A 616 4.96 -14.24 8.80
N LEU A 617 5.66 -13.93 9.90
CA LEU A 617 5.81 -14.84 11.05
C LEU A 617 4.49 -15.09 11.80
N ALA A 618 3.46 -14.25 11.61
CA ALA A 618 2.15 -14.49 12.20
C ALA A 618 1.44 -15.69 11.56
N ALA A 619 1.70 -16.00 10.29
CA ALA A 619 1.07 -17.11 9.57
C ALA A 619 1.26 -18.49 10.22
N PRO A 620 2.49 -18.95 10.56
CA PRO A 620 2.67 -20.21 11.27
C PRO A 620 2.16 -20.19 12.71
N ILE A 621 2.13 -19.02 13.38
CA ILE A 621 1.53 -18.88 14.72
C ILE A 621 0.01 -19.09 14.63
N LEU A 622 -0.64 -18.53 13.60
CA LEU A 622 -2.06 -18.79 13.32
C LEU A 622 -2.31 -20.27 13.02
N CYS A 623 -1.42 -20.93 12.27
CA CYS A 623 -1.50 -22.39 12.05
C CYS A 623 -1.47 -23.18 13.37
N LEU A 624 -0.53 -22.86 14.27
CA LEU A 624 -0.46 -23.47 15.60
C LEU A 624 -1.71 -23.22 16.44
N PHE A 625 -2.25 -21.99 16.39
CA PHE A 625 -3.51 -21.64 17.06
C PHE A 625 -4.68 -22.49 16.53
N TRP A 626 -4.82 -22.63 15.21
CA TRP A 626 -5.88 -23.46 14.62
C TRP A 626 -5.72 -24.94 14.96
N LEU A 627 -4.49 -25.46 14.99
CA LEU A 627 -4.22 -26.85 15.37
C LEU A 627 -4.50 -27.11 16.85
N TYR A 628 -4.16 -26.16 17.73
CA TYR A 628 -4.54 -26.20 19.14
C TYR A 628 -6.06 -26.21 19.29
N PHE A 629 -6.75 -25.29 18.60
CA PHE A 629 -8.21 -25.20 18.65
C PHE A 629 -8.88 -26.49 18.14
N PHE A 630 -8.40 -27.07 17.04
CA PHE A 630 -8.85 -28.36 16.53
C PHE A 630 -8.65 -29.49 17.56
N SER A 631 -7.46 -29.56 18.15
CA SER A 631 -7.12 -30.62 19.10
C SER A 631 -7.93 -30.47 20.40
N PHE A 632 -8.16 -29.23 20.86
CA PHE A 632 -8.95 -28.91 22.05
C PHE A 632 -10.40 -29.37 21.89
N LEU A 633 -11.02 -29.07 20.75
CA LEU A 633 -12.40 -29.47 20.47
C LEU A 633 -12.55 -30.99 20.35
N ARG A 634 -11.57 -31.66 19.74
CA ARG A 634 -11.67 -33.10 19.42
C ARG A 634 -11.27 -34.04 20.55
N LEU A 635 -10.23 -33.69 21.31
CA LEU A 635 -9.63 -34.57 22.33
C LEU A 635 -9.79 -34.02 23.76
N GLY A 636 -10.19 -32.76 23.89
CA GLY A 636 -10.28 -32.06 25.16
C GLY A 636 -8.92 -31.56 25.68
N PHE A 637 -8.97 -30.75 26.74
CA PHE A 637 -7.80 -30.09 27.32
C PHE A 637 -6.77 -31.05 27.94
N LYS A 638 -7.19 -32.25 28.36
CA LYS A 638 -6.32 -33.21 29.06
C LYS A 638 -5.46 -34.07 28.12
N ALA A 639 -5.66 -33.98 26.81
CA ALA A 639 -4.88 -34.77 25.87
C ALA A 639 -3.42 -34.28 25.78
N PRO A 640 -2.44 -35.18 25.61
CA PRO A 640 -1.04 -34.76 25.58
C PRO A 640 -0.70 -33.91 24.35
N THR A 641 -1.37 -34.12 23.22
CA THR A 641 -1.22 -33.30 22.00
C THR A 641 -1.77 -31.88 22.16
N THR A 642 -2.85 -31.69 22.93
CA THR A 642 -3.42 -30.35 23.20
C THR A 642 -2.54 -29.56 24.15
N LEU A 643 -2.02 -30.20 25.20
CA LEU A 643 -1.07 -29.57 26.11
C LEU A 643 0.23 -29.19 25.41
N PHE A 644 0.75 -30.06 24.54
CA PHE A 644 1.95 -29.76 23.76
C PHE A 644 1.75 -28.59 22.80
N THR A 645 0.66 -28.58 22.02
CA THR A 645 0.37 -27.47 21.09
C THR A 645 0.12 -26.16 21.83
N PHE A 646 -0.54 -26.20 23.00
CA PHE A 646 -0.71 -25.03 23.87
C PHE A 646 0.63 -24.48 24.37
N LEU A 647 1.54 -25.36 24.83
CA LEU A 647 2.88 -24.97 25.28
C LEU A 647 3.68 -24.31 24.15
N VAL A 648 3.72 -24.95 22.98
CA VAL A 648 4.42 -24.42 21.81
C VAL A 648 3.84 -23.08 21.37
N LEU A 649 2.51 -22.95 21.32
CA LEU A 649 1.83 -21.70 20.98
C LEU A 649 2.15 -20.60 22.01
N GLY A 650 2.12 -20.93 23.31
CA GLY A 650 2.48 -20.01 24.38
C GLY A 650 3.91 -19.52 24.28
N ILE A 651 4.87 -20.42 24.00
CA ILE A 651 6.28 -20.07 23.76
C ILE A 651 6.41 -19.18 22.51
N ALA A 652 5.76 -19.52 21.40
CA ALA A 652 5.82 -18.75 20.16
C ALA A 652 5.28 -17.32 20.36
N ILE A 653 4.15 -17.17 21.07
CA ILE A 653 3.58 -15.87 21.42
C ILE A 653 4.51 -15.12 22.38
N ALA A 654 5.05 -15.77 23.41
CA ALA A 654 5.98 -15.16 24.34
C ALA A 654 7.27 -14.68 23.66
N VAL A 655 7.82 -15.43 22.70
CA VAL A 655 8.97 -15.03 21.89
C VAL A 655 8.60 -13.83 20.99
N CYS A 656 7.41 -13.83 20.40
CA CYS A 656 6.95 -12.72 19.54
C CYS A 656 6.71 -11.42 20.35
N LEU A 657 6.07 -11.55 21.51
CA LEU A 657 5.89 -10.45 22.48
C LEU A 657 7.24 -10.00 23.04
N GLY A 658 8.13 -10.95 23.35
CA GLY A 658 9.50 -10.69 23.75
C GLY A 658 10.23 -9.88 22.69
N TYR A 659 10.24 -10.31 21.43
CA TYR A 659 10.88 -9.57 20.34
C TYR A 659 10.30 -8.16 20.14
N THR A 660 8.98 -8.03 20.24
CA THR A 660 8.29 -6.72 20.13
C THR A 660 8.62 -5.81 21.31
N CYS A 661 8.59 -6.35 22.53
CA CYS A 661 8.94 -5.66 23.77
C CYS A 661 10.43 -5.31 23.82
N PHE A 662 11.32 -6.22 23.43
CA PHE A 662 12.76 -5.96 23.30
C PHE A 662 13.05 -4.95 22.20
N ASN A 663 12.32 -4.89 21.08
CA ASN A 663 12.46 -3.80 20.12
C ASN A 663 11.97 -2.46 20.67
N CYS A 664 10.88 -2.45 21.44
CA CYS A 664 10.39 -1.26 22.14
C CYS A 664 11.38 -0.79 23.24
N LEU A 665 11.95 -1.73 23.99
CA LEU A 665 12.98 -1.50 24.99
C LEU A 665 14.33 -1.16 24.35
N LYS A 666 14.63 -1.64 23.13
CA LYS A 666 15.82 -1.28 22.35
C LYS A 666 15.69 0.13 21.75
N PHE A 667 14.47 0.59 21.48
CA PHE A 667 14.17 2.00 21.19
C PHE A 667 14.36 2.88 22.43
N LEU A 668 14.12 2.34 23.63
CA LEU A 668 14.35 3.02 24.92
C LEU A 668 15.76 2.81 25.51
N SER A 669 16.55 1.88 24.98
CA SER A 669 17.88 1.55 25.50
C SER A 669 18.94 2.39 24.79
N PRO A 670 19.63 3.31 25.49
CA PRO A 670 20.62 4.22 24.90
C PRO A 670 21.89 3.53 24.38
N LEU A 671 22.06 2.21 24.60
CA LEU A 671 23.32 1.50 24.35
C LEU A 671 23.49 0.88 22.95
N ASN A 672 22.51 0.94 22.04
CA ASN A 672 22.58 0.19 20.78
C ASN A 672 22.77 1.00 19.49
N TYR A 673 23.22 2.25 19.55
CA TYR A 673 23.90 2.88 18.41
C TYR A 673 25.35 2.38 18.23
N LYS A 674 25.57 1.07 18.38
CA LYS A 674 26.78 0.41 17.88
C LYS A 674 26.64 0.33 16.37
N VAL A 675 27.22 1.34 15.73
CA VAL A 675 27.53 1.35 14.30
C VAL A 675 28.30 0.07 14.00
N GLU A 676 27.82 -0.75 13.06
CA GLU A 676 28.66 -1.75 12.41
C GLU A 676 29.80 -0.96 11.74
N GLN A 677 30.98 -0.99 12.36
CA GLN A 677 32.22 -0.53 11.74
C GLN A 677 32.53 -1.50 10.61
N TYR A 678 32.20 -1.15 9.37
CA TYR A 678 32.87 -1.72 8.22
C TYR A 678 34.13 -0.89 7.98
N GLU A 679 35.27 -1.56 7.99
CA GLU A 679 36.56 -0.98 7.67
C GLU A 679 36.51 -0.37 6.27
N THR A 680 36.57 0.96 6.21
CA THR A 680 36.88 1.67 4.97
C THR A 680 38.39 1.56 4.79
N SER A 681 38.85 0.61 3.99
CA SER A 681 40.26 0.52 3.60
C SER A 681 40.70 1.80 2.88
N GLU A 682 41.84 2.30 3.34
CA GLU A 682 42.43 3.60 3.05
C GLU A 682 42.70 3.86 1.56
N GLY A 683 42.54 5.12 1.19
CA GLY A 683 42.98 5.70 -0.08
C GLY A 683 43.05 7.21 0.05
N VAL A 684 43.91 7.70 0.95
CA VAL A 684 44.19 9.12 1.14
C VAL A 684 44.81 9.70 -0.13
N ARG A 685 44.12 10.65 -0.77
CA ARG A 685 44.77 11.72 -1.53
C ARG A 685 44.20 13.06 -1.10
N HIS A 686 45.09 13.89 -0.58
CA HIS A 686 44.85 15.26 -0.15
C HIS A 686 44.41 16.17 -1.30
N GLY A 687 43.55 17.13 -0.95
CA GLY A 687 43.52 18.47 -1.54
C GLY A 687 42.59 18.65 -2.74
N VAL A 688 41.45 19.29 -2.50
CA VAL A 688 40.99 20.54 -3.12
C VAL A 688 39.69 20.92 -2.40
N SER A 689 39.66 22.08 -1.77
CA SER A 689 38.46 22.69 -1.20
C SER A 689 37.51 23.09 -2.33
N VAL A 690 36.66 22.15 -2.76
CA VAL A 690 35.48 22.48 -3.58
C VAL A 690 34.41 22.95 -2.62
N SER A 691 34.08 24.24 -2.67
CA SER A 691 32.84 24.78 -2.10
C SER A 691 31.66 24.01 -2.71
N THR A 692 31.17 23.00 -2.00
CA THR A 692 29.97 22.29 -2.40
C THR A 692 28.80 23.27 -2.34
N PRO A 693 28.03 23.45 -3.43
CA PRO A 693 26.86 24.32 -3.39
C PRO A 693 25.90 23.81 -2.30
N LYS A 694 25.28 24.75 -1.56
CA LYS A 694 24.19 24.45 -0.62
C LYS A 694 23.15 23.61 -1.36
N SER A 695 23.13 22.31 -1.15
CA SER A 695 22.16 21.43 -1.80
C SER A 695 20.86 21.57 -1.02
N SER A 696 19.92 22.37 -1.54
CA SER A 696 18.59 22.60 -0.98
C SER A 696 17.70 21.35 -1.10
N VAL A 697 18.14 20.25 -0.50
CA VAL A 697 17.55 18.91 -0.67
C VAL A 697 16.26 18.78 0.13
N TYR A 698 16.21 19.35 1.33
CA TYR A 698 15.04 19.31 2.23
C TYR A 698 14.18 20.57 2.13
N VAL A 699 13.88 21.00 0.90
CA VAL A 699 13.00 22.16 0.63
C VAL A 699 11.83 21.69 -0.23
N PRO A 700 10.57 21.97 0.15
CA PRO A 700 9.42 21.60 -0.65
C PRO A 700 9.49 22.28 -2.02
N TYR A 701 9.15 21.54 -3.08
CA TYR A 701 9.27 22.01 -4.47
C TYR A 701 8.54 23.34 -4.74
N VAL A 702 7.45 23.64 -4.02
CA VAL A 702 6.71 24.91 -4.13
C VAL A 702 7.45 26.13 -3.60
N LEU A 703 8.47 25.92 -2.76
CA LEU A 703 9.37 26.96 -2.25
C LEU A 703 10.70 27.00 -3.01
N GLN A 704 11.03 25.97 -3.79
CA GLN A 704 12.19 25.98 -4.66
C GLN A 704 11.99 27.03 -5.76
N ARG A 705 12.93 27.98 -5.89
CA ARG A 705 12.86 29.03 -6.91
C ARG A 705 13.20 28.42 -8.28
N SER A 706 12.21 28.22 -9.14
CA SER A 706 12.49 27.79 -10.52
C SER A 706 13.09 28.95 -11.35
N PRO A 707 14.04 28.69 -12.28
CA PRO A 707 14.62 29.74 -13.14
C PRO A 707 13.58 30.42 -14.04
N THR A 708 12.56 29.67 -14.47
CA THR A 708 11.48 30.17 -15.33
C THR A 708 10.56 31.15 -14.60
N GLU A 709 10.33 30.96 -13.30
CA GLU A 709 9.52 31.88 -12.48
C GLU A 709 10.18 33.25 -12.30
N ARG A 710 11.52 33.34 -12.25
CA ARG A 710 12.22 34.64 -12.24
C ARG A 710 11.86 35.50 -13.44
N THR A 711 11.70 34.88 -14.61
CA THR A 711 11.42 35.58 -15.87
C THR A 711 9.96 36.02 -15.96
N LEU A 712 9.04 35.22 -15.42
CA LEU A 712 7.60 35.57 -15.37
C LEU A 712 7.28 36.59 -14.28
N LEU A 713 7.88 36.48 -13.09
CA LEU A 713 7.76 37.46 -12.01
C LEU A 713 8.34 38.82 -12.43
N SER A 714 9.52 38.82 -13.07
CA SER A 714 10.10 40.04 -13.65
C SER A 714 9.19 40.69 -14.71
N ARG A 715 8.42 39.91 -15.48
CA ARG A 715 7.45 40.43 -16.45
C ARG A 715 6.18 40.97 -15.78
N MET A 716 5.78 40.43 -14.63
CA MET A 716 4.65 40.96 -13.86
C MET A 716 5.02 42.23 -13.10
N ASP A 717 6.21 42.30 -12.49
CA ASP A 717 6.69 43.50 -11.80
C ASP A 717 6.85 44.69 -12.78
N GLN A 718 7.23 44.43 -14.03
CA GLN A 718 7.28 45.45 -15.09
C GLN A 718 5.89 45.95 -15.53
N ARG A 719 4.80 45.22 -15.25
CA ARG A 719 3.44 45.68 -15.60
C ARG A 719 2.81 46.59 -14.53
N TYR A 720 3.36 46.64 -13.32
CA TYR A 720 2.79 47.41 -12.20
C TYR A 720 3.48 48.76 -11.89
N TYR A 721 4.65 49.05 -12.45
CA TYR A 721 5.26 50.38 -12.44
C TYR A 721 5.12 51.04 -13.83
N GLY A 722 4.19 51.99 -13.95
CA GLY A 722 3.78 52.56 -15.23
C GLY A 722 4.79 53.50 -15.91
N THR A 723 4.62 53.70 -17.21
CA THR A 723 4.31 55.01 -17.83
C THR A 723 4.09 54.86 -19.34
N LEU A 724 3.10 55.61 -19.85
CA LEU A 724 2.90 55.89 -21.27
C LEU A 724 4.15 56.58 -21.85
N SER A 725 4.68 56.09 -22.97
CA SER A 725 5.15 56.93 -24.08
C SER A 725 5.31 56.11 -25.36
N GLU A 726 5.14 56.82 -26.47
CA GLU A 726 4.98 56.40 -27.85
C GLU A 726 6.19 55.69 -28.50
N THR A 727 5.85 54.82 -29.46
CA THR A 727 6.55 54.45 -30.69
C THR A 727 8.09 54.41 -30.71
N SER A 728 8.66 53.20 -30.83
CA SER A 728 9.69 52.93 -31.84
C SER A 728 9.86 51.43 -32.09
N ARG A 729 9.79 51.06 -33.38
CA ARG A 729 10.18 49.75 -33.90
C ARG A 729 11.68 49.57 -33.69
N THR A 730 12.10 48.59 -32.88
CA THR A 730 13.38 47.92 -33.13
C THR A 730 13.33 46.45 -32.73
N ARG A 731 13.96 45.65 -33.57
CA ARG A 731 13.84 44.21 -33.77
C ARG A 731 14.82 43.49 -32.83
N GLU A 732 14.34 42.69 -31.88
CA GLU A 732 15.20 41.78 -31.12
C GLU A 732 14.96 40.31 -31.51
N ARG A 733 16.08 39.66 -31.88
CA ARG A 733 16.19 38.25 -32.25
C ARG A 733 15.83 37.37 -31.05
N VAL A 734 14.68 36.71 -31.13
CA VAL A 734 14.38 35.55 -30.29
C VAL A 734 15.22 34.38 -30.80
N LEU A 735 16.16 33.93 -29.99
CA LEU A 735 16.80 32.63 -30.12
C LEU A 735 15.74 31.55 -29.91
N HIS A 736 15.20 31.05 -31.02
CA HIS A 736 14.44 29.81 -31.06
C HIS A 736 15.37 28.65 -30.69
N VAL A 737 15.14 28.02 -29.55
CA VAL A 737 15.55 26.63 -29.35
C VAL A 737 14.42 25.77 -29.91
N SER A 738 14.68 25.23 -31.10
CA SER A 738 13.86 24.28 -31.82
C SER A 738 13.66 23.02 -30.97
N TYR A 739 12.40 22.63 -30.74
CA TYR A 739 12.07 21.22 -30.56
C TYR A 739 11.81 20.65 -31.95
N ALA A 740 12.48 19.54 -32.24
CA ALA A 740 12.51 18.87 -33.53
C ALA A 740 11.10 18.55 -34.05
N ASP A 741 10.89 18.87 -35.32
CA ASP A 741 9.77 18.40 -36.14
C ASP A 741 9.76 16.87 -36.20
N GLN A 742 8.62 16.23 -35.90
CA GLN A 742 8.27 14.91 -36.43
C GLN A 742 6.76 14.78 -36.71
N PRO A 743 6.39 13.97 -37.72
CA PRO A 743 5.13 14.12 -38.45
C PRO A 743 4.00 13.33 -37.79
N VAL A 744 2.79 13.91 -37.77
CA VAL A 744 1.57 13.21 -37.37
C VAL A 744 0.94 12.62 -38.63
N PHE A 745 0.92 11.29 -38.72
CA PHE A 745 0.11 10.55 -39.68
C PHE A 745 -1.38 10.71 -39.36
N ILE A 746 -2.13 10.87 -40.44
CA ILE A 746 -3.57 11.04 -40.53
C ILE A 746 -4.23 9.66 -40.32
N ASP A 747 -5.26 9.58 -39.48
CA ASP A 747 -6.32 8.59 -39.65
C ASP A 747 -7.59 9.37 -39.98
N GLU A 748 -8.02 9.25 -41.23
CA GLU A 748 -9.34 9.66 -41.70
C GLU A 748 -10.35 8.56 -41.35
N SER A 749 -11.57 9.02 -41.01
CA SER A 749 -12.80 8.28 -40.67
C SER A 749 -12.95 7.76 -39.24
#